data_AF-A0A0F9TPJ2-F1
#
_entry.id   AF-A0A0F9TPJ2-F1
#
_cell.length_a   1.000
_cell.length_b   1.000
_cell.length_c   1.000
_cell.angle_alpha   90.00
_cell.angle_beta   90.00
_cell.angle_gamma   90.00
#
_symmetry.space_group_name_H-M   'P 1'
#
loop_
_entity.id
_entity.type
_entity.pdbx_description
1 polymer ?
#
loop_
_entity_poly.entity_id
_entity_poly.type
_entity_poly.pdbx_seq_one_letter_code
_entity_poly.pdbx_strand_id
1 'polypeptide(L)'
;MGDRDPFGEGVQESAVEGEPSPFDKVLLDVPARLSIDAQRIPYKNVQGNIKFITLDEPSKYHQIIFSACAASIQSDWFSGISNRSRPSYLDSVRKLFDWINDSGRRTSDKTRYTVLKDYESFRMNDLGNKRSPLEFLNSVLQQGQSCYELNRSDYEYLRILLSLSRPAQHAEISTYSLSNWFDLPWLRSVIGEQTYLQLESPRLLFKSFRVTIATTLMWLLDKSARWKRSSVIEFCPSYTDWQYDWNRLVLERDGIFNDAGKAVDEFSELLLLDLIKPSQRVSLEKRLAYSGTRNLPRKFTVDEERFLPWQVPVFFHPAYQTGHSPLEELLCAWLVACEAIQASDIPKLKVSNYARESNSLGRMIAMECNYYKGRAGAFRQPAILMGNDLWTRALDHFMAGLPSSSLLFKTRVDRGVPMAAGALRHNATSLLCNIWRLPTFKQRLRANLKRAGATPLFVRTMLALEEGSESVTSFRKKTGKKIEDYRASVARPLPERLFALTHIKTTAVHAESDAYRESDLINHHSHSALTEKTSYMTDSNKEWVNQSGRITRLVLHDLQHVVFQPSVEAISNAVNDLHLQTRILEATQTDDVVTHSLSGSVTEANSEDTVVVSDTTDTALYFLHYLAQAEVMLPKLLHVRPDWVERTLIVQVEWMTRTLNRMRASAAAKKVYAEVADQLPPLFEHLLETTE
;
A
#
# COMPACT_ATOMS: atom_id res chain seq x y z
N MET A 1 -53.78 -20.31 -50.71
CA MET A 1 -54.75 -19.35 -51.29
C MET A 1 -54.58 -18.09 -50.47
N GLY A 2 -53.85 -17.07 -50.93
CA GLY A 2 -54.31 -16.07 -51.92
C GLY A 2 -55.32 -15.15 -51.21
N ASP A 3 -55.18 -13.84 -51.05
CA ASP A 3 -54.56 -12.78 -51.84
C ASP A 3 -54.37 -11.54 -50.92
N ARG A 4 -53.22 -10.84 -51.00
CA ARG A 4 -53.03 -9.49 -51.58
C ARG A 4 -53.92 -8.38 -50.98
N ASP A 5 -53.25 -7.40 -50.38
CA ASP A 5 -53.76 -6.04 -50.19
C ASP A 5 -52.86 -5.08 -51.02
N PRO A 6 -53.43 -4.12 -51.79
CA PRO A 6 -52.72 -3.35 -52.80
C PRO A 6 -52.21 -2.00 -52.30
N PHE A 7 -51.28 -1.46 -53.09
CA PHE A 7 -50.60 -0.17 -52.99
C PHE A 7 -51.51 1.06 -52.83
N GLY A 8 -50.99 2.05 -52.09
CA GLY A 8 -51.38 3.46 -52.12
C GLY A 8 -50.16 4.36 -51.93
N GLU A 9 -49.48 4.62 -53.04
CA GLU A 9 -48.68 5.79 -53.44
C GLU A 9 -47.80 6.54 -52.41
N GLY A 10 -46.49 6.52 -52.68
CA GLY A 10 -45.50 7.34 -52.00
C GLY A 10 -45.40 8.77 -52.53
N VAL A 11 -44.96 9.65 -51.64
CA VAL A 11 -44.28 10.90 -52.00
C VAL A 11 -42.86 10.78 -51.45
N GLN A 12 -41.91 10.39 -52.31
CA GLN A 12 -40.50 10.64 -52.07
C GLN A 12 -40.25 12.13 -52.33
N GLU A 13 -40.16 12.93 -51.28
CA GLU A 13 -39.48 14.22 -51.37
C GLU A 13 -38.00 13.95 -51.68
N SER A 14 -37.67 14.00 -52.97
CA SER A 14 -36.30 13.98 -53.45
C SER A 14 -35.70 15.35 -53.16
N ALA A 15 -34.53 15.38 -52.52
CA ALA A 15 -33.78 16.61 -52.29
C ALA A 15 -33.53 17.32 -53.63
N VAL A 16 -33.89 18.59 -53.68
CA VAL A 16 -33.59 19.46 -54.82
C VAL A 16 -32.08 19.66 -54.87
N GLU A 17 -31.45 19.34 -56.00
CA GLU A 17 -30.05 19.65 -56.25
C GLU A 17 -29.82 21.16 -56.10
N GLY A 18 -29.08 21.56 -55.06
CA GLY A 18 -28.61 22.94 -54.88
C GLY A 18 -29.11 23.67 -53.62
N GLU A 19 -29.98 23.07 -52.79
CA GLU A 19 -30.34 23.65 -51.49
C GLU A 19 -29.74 22.87 -50.31
N PRO A 20 -29.04 23.54 -49.36
CA PRO A 20 -28.49 22.86 -48.18
C PRO A 20 -29.62 22.40 -47.25
N SER A 21 -29.48 21.18 -46.73
CA SER A 21 -30.44 20.55 -45.82
C SER A 21 -30.64 21.40 -44.57
N PRO A 22 -31.83 21.40 -43.93
CA PRO A 22 -32.03 22.02 -42.62
C PRO A 22 -31.03 21.55 -41.56
N PHE A 23 -30.43 20.36 -41.74
CA PHE A 23 -29.36 19.83 -40.90
C PHE A 23 -27.99 20.51 -41.12
N ASP A 24 -27.72 20.99 -42.34
CA ASP A 24 -26.43 21.62 -42.69
C ASP A 24 -26.29 23.01 -42.05
N LYS A 25 -27.41 23.64 -41.67
CA LYS A 25 -27.43 24.95 -40.96
C LYS A 25 -27.07 24.86 -39.47
N VAL A 26 -26.97 23.65 -38.90
CA VAL A 26 -26.69 23.42 -37.47
C VAL A 26 -25.24 23.01 -37.20
N LEU A 27 -24.45 22.75 -38.25
CA LEU A 27 -23.03 22.48 -38.13
C LEU A 27 -22.26 23.80 -38.00
N LEU A 28 -21.58 23.98 -36.87
CA LEU A 28 -20.62 25.07 -36.66
C LEU A 28 -19.59 25.07 -37.80
N ASP A 29 -19.27 26.26 -38.33
CA ASP A 29 -18.19 26.44 -39.31
C ASP A 29 -16.93 25.69 -38.86
N VAL A 30 -16.51 24.73 -39.69
CA VAL A 30 -15.26 24.01 -39.51
C VAL A 30 -14.13 25.05 -39.48
N PRO A 31 -13.36 25.18 -38.39
CA PRO A 31 -12.27 26.13 -38.38
C PRO A 31 -11.32 25.79 -39.52
N ALA A 32 -11.05 26.79 -40.38
CA ALA A 32 -10.20 26.66 -41.56
C ALA A 32 -8.94 25.87 -41.20
N ARG A 33 -8.83 24.64 -41.71
CA ARG A 33 -7.65 23.80 -41.55
C ARG A 33 -6.49 24.53 -42.20
N LEU A 34 -5.55 25.01 -41.39
CA LEU A 34 -4.31 25.60 -41.85
C LEU A 34 -3.58 24.54 -42.69
N SER A 35 -3.40 24.83 -43.98
CA SER A 35 -2.55 24.03 -44.87
C SER A 35 -1.18 23.83 -44.22
N ILE A 36 -0.79 22.57 -44.04
CA ILE A 36 0.51 22.18 -43.52
C ILE A 36 1.51 22.32 -44.66
N ASP A 37 2.43 23.28 -44.57
CA ASP A 37 3.73 23.12 -45.22
C ASP A 37 4.43 21.93 -44.57
N ALA A 38 4.88 20.97 -45.37
CA ALA A 38 5.37 19.63 -44.98
C ALA A 38 6.54 19.59 -43.96
N GLN A 39 6.96 20.73 -43.42
CA GLN A 39 8.09 20.89 -42.49
C GLN A 39 7.77 21.77 -41.27
N ARG A 40 6.52 22.26 -41.09
CA ARG A 40 6.18 23.19 -39.99
C ARG A 40 4.86 22.85 -39.32
N ILE A 41 4.87 22.68 -37.99
CA ILE A 41 3.66 22.56 -37.17
C ILE A 41 3.46 23.87 -36.39
N PRO A 42 2.42 24.67 -36.69
CA PRO A 42 2.11 25.87 -35.92
C PRO A 42 1.47 25.50 -34.56
N TYR A 43 1.90 26.16 -33.49
CA TYR A 43 1.27 26.01 -32.18
C TYR A 43 1.28 27.32 -31.39
N LYS A 44 0.27 27.53 -30.53
CA LYS A 44 0.21 28.69 -29.64
C LYS A 44 0.89 28.38 -28.31
N ASN A 45 1.81 29.25 -27.86
CA ASN A 45 2.41 29.13 -26.53
C ASN A 45 1.44 29.62 -25.43
N VAL A 46 1.83 29.47 -24.17
CA VAL A 46 1.03 29.88 -22.99
C VAL A 46 0.71 31.39 -22.98
N GLN A 47 1.51 32.20 -23.68
CA GLN A 47 1.35 33.65 -23.82
C GLN A 47 0.51 34.05 -25.05
N GLY A 48 0.03 33.09 -25.84
CA GLY A 48 -0.78 33.33 -27.05
C GLY A 48 0.02 33.55 -28.34
N ASN A 49 1.35 33.56 -28.29
CA ASN A 49 2.20 33.73 -29.47
C ASN A 49 2.24 32.44 -30.29
N ILE A 50 2.14 32.57 -31.62
CA ILE A 50 2.31 31.46 -32.56
C ILE A 50 3.80 31.15 -32.68
N LYS A 51 4.17 29.90 -32.39
CA LYS A 51 5.49 29.31 -32.60
C LYS A 51 5.38 28.16 -33.58
N PHE A 52 6.50 27.77 -34.17
CA PHE A 52 6.57 26.67 -35.14
C PHE A 52 7.49 25.58 -34.61
N ILE A 53 7.09 24.32 -34.79
CA ILE A 53 7.97 23.16 -34.66
C ILE A 53 8.47 22.86 -36.07
N THR A 54 9.78 22.84 -36.27
CA THR A 54 10.43 22.65 -37.57
C THR A 54 11.22 21.36 -37.63
N LEU A 55 11.31 20.78 -38.82
CA LEU A 55 12.22 19.67 -39.12
C LEU A 55 13.19 20.14 -40.21
N ASP A 56 14.45 20.38 -39.84
CA ASP A 56 15.40 21.09 -40.70
C ASP A 56 16.14 20.15 -41.68
N GLU A 57 16.59 18.97 -41.21
CA GLU A 57 17.20 17.92 -42.04
C GLU A 57 16.33 16.64 -42.03
N PRO A 58 15.37 16.52 -42.96
CA PRO A 58 14.40 15.42 -42.92
C PRO A 58 14.99 14.11 -43.48
N SER A 59 15.20 13.11 -42.62
CA SER A 59 15.26 11.71 -43.07
C SER A 59 13.85 11.20 -43.39
N LYS A 60 13.72 10.19 -44.27
CA LYS A 60 12.43 9.53 -44.56
C LYS A 60 11.68 9.17 -43.26
N TYR A 61 12.40 8.63 -42.29
CA TYR A 61 11.83 8.21 -41.01
C TYR A 61 11.41 9.39 -40.12
N HIS A 62 12.18 10.48 -40.11
CA HIS A 62 11.81 11.70 -39.37
C HIS A 62 10.58 12.38 -39.98
N GLN A 63 10.43 12.37 -41.31
CA GLN A 63 9.24 12.87 -41.99
C GLN A 63 7.99 12.08 -41.58
N ILE A 64 8.08 10.76 -41.46
CA ILE A 64 6.95 9.92 -41.05
C ILE A 64 6.53 10.26 -39.60
N ILE A 65 7.50 10.39 -38.68
CA ILE A 65 7.23 10.77 -37.28
C ILE A 65 6.65 12.19 -37.20
N PHE A 66 7.19 13.13 -37.98
CA PHE A 66 6.71 14.51 -38.02
C PHE A 66 5.28 14.61 -38.54
N SER A 67 4.99 13.89 -39.63
CA SER A 67 3.64 13.83 -40.23
C SER A 67 2.63 13.24 -39.26
N ALA A 68 2.99 12.15 -38.56
CA ALA A 68 2.12 11.57 -37.54
C ALA A 68 1.86 12.53 -36.36
N CYS A 69 2.88 13.27 -35.90
CA CYS A 69 2.70 14.31 -34.88
C CYS A 69 1.80 15.45 -35.37
N ALA A 70 1.98 15.90 -36.62
CA ALA A 70 1.18 16.96 -37.20
C ALA A 70 -0.30 16.55 -37.31
N ALA A 71 -0.56 15.36 -37.86
CA ALA A 71 -1.91 14.80 -37.96
C ALA A 71 -2.59 14.66 -36.59
N SER A 72 -1.85 14.18 -35.59
CA SER A 72 -2.32 14.06 -34.22
C SER A 72 -2.71 15.41 -33.62
N ILE A 73 -1.89 16.45 -33.78
CA ILE A 73 -2.15 17.80 -33.25
C ILE A 73 -3.38 18.45 -33.91
N GLN A 74 -3.69 18.08 -35.15
CA GLN A 74 -4.86 18.57 -35.88
C GLN A 74 -6.14 17.74 -35.68
N SER A 75 -6.03 16.60 -34.97
CA SER A 75 -7.15 15.71 -34.74
C SER A 75 -8.15 16.26 -33.71
N ASP A 76 -9.38 15.74 -33.77
CA ASP A 76 -10.41 16.00 -32.76
C ASP A 76 -9.97 15.55 -31.36
N TRP A 77 -9.12 14.51 -31.30
CA TRP A 77 -8.52 14.06 -30.03
C TRP A 77 -7.73 15.18 -29.37
N PHE A 78 -6.86 15.87 -30.10
CA PHE A 78 -6.04 16.95 -29.55
C PHE A 78 -6.91 18.16 -29.16
N SER A 79 -7.93 18.45 -29.97
CA SER A 79 -8.96 19.45 -29.65
C SER A 79 -9.77 19.09 -28.40
N GLY A 80 -9.94 17.81 -28.09
CA GLY A 80 -10.58 17.33 -26.85
C GLY A 80 -9.71 17.44 -25.59
N ILE A 81 -8.38 17.61 -25.72
CA ILE A 81 -7.48 17.74 -24.56
C ILE A 81 -7.71 19.08 -23.86
N SER A 82 -7.72 19.07 -22.52
CA SER A 82 -7.89 20.30 -21.74
C SER A 82 -6.82 21.35 -22.06
N ASN A 83 -7.21 22.64 -22.07
CA ASN A 83 -6.31 23.76 -22.33
C ASN A 83 -5.07 23.79 -21.42
N ARG A 84 -5.17 23.20 -20.21
CA ARG A 84 -4.04 23.08 -19.27
C ARG A 84 -3.00 22.06 -19.71
N SER A 85 -3.41 20.99 -20.40
CA SER A 85 -2.55 19.86 -20.76
C SER A 85 -1.94 19.98 -22.16
N ARG A 86 -2.63 20.66 -23.11
CA ARG A 86 -2.15 20.85 -24.49
C ARG A 86 -0.71 21.37 -24.58
N PRO A 87 -0.26 22.36 -23.75
CA PRO A 87 1.11 22.84 -23.81
C PRO A 87 2.16 21.76 -23.55
N SER A 88 1.87 20.78 -22.67
CA SER A 88 2.82 19.71 -22.34
C SER A 88 3.04 18.73 -23.51
N TYR A 89 1.99 18.45 -24.29
CA TYR A 89 2.09 17.61 -25.48
C TYR A 89 2.89 18.32 -26.57
N LEU A 90 2.58 19.59 -26.83
CA LEU A 90 3.29 20.41 -27.82
C LEU A 90 4.76 20.61 -27.46
N ASP A 91 5.05 20.88 -26.18
CA ASP A 91 6.43 21.03 -25.72
C ASP A 91 7.21 19.72 -25.81
N SER A 92 6.56 18.57 -25.58
CA SER A 92 7.19 17.25 -25.75
C SER A 92 7.57 16.98 -27.20
N VAL A 93 6.66 17.27 -28.15
CA VAL A 93 6.90 17.14 -29.60
C VAL A 93 7.99 18.12 -30.04
N ARG A 94 7.91 19.39 -29.63
CA ARG A 94 8.93 20.41 -29.93
C ARG A 94 10.31 19.94 -29.49
N LYS A 95 10.46 19.53 -28.24
CA LYS A 95 11.75 19.11 -27.69
C LYS A 95 12.35 17.89 -28.40
N LEU A 96 11.52 17.01 -28.98
CA LEU A 96 12.01 15.91 -29.81
C LEU A 96 12.62 16.45 -31.09
N PHE A 97 11.94 17.34 -31.80
CA PHE A 97 12.41 17.86 -33.08
C PHE A 97 13.57 18.85 -32.91
N ASP A 98 13.57 19.68 -31.86
CA ASP A 98 14.73 20.48 -31.47
C ASP A 98 15.95 19.56 -31.29
N TRP A 99 15.81 18.44 -30.57
CA TRP A 99 16.90 17.48 -30.40
C TRP A 99 17.31 16.80 -31.70
N ILE A 100 16.36 16.41 -32.57
CA ILE A 100 16.67 15.80 -33.87
C ILE A 100 17.50 16.77 -34.73
N ASN A 101 17.10 18.04 -34.76
CA ASN A 101 17.79 19.08 -35.54
C ASN A 101 19.17 19.39 -34.93
N ASP A 102 19.24 19.61 -33.62
CA ASP A 102 20.48 19.99 -32.92
C ASP A 102 21.52 18.86 -32.90
N SER A 103 21.09 17.60 -32.82
CA SER A 103 22.00 16.45 -32.76
C SER A 103 22.59 16.06 -34.12
N GLY A 104 22.10 16.63 -35.24
CA GLY A 104 22.53 16.28 -36.59
C GLY A 104 22.29 14.81 -36.95
N ARG A 105 21.35 14.15 -36.25
CA ARG A 105 21.22 12.70 -36.30
C ARG A 105 20.62 12.22 -37.62
N ARG A 106 21.38 11.42 -38.37
CA ARG A 106 20.88 10.78 -39.60
C ARG A 106 20.37 9.37 -39.34
N THR A 107 19.06 9.23 -39.35
CA THR A 107 18.41 7.93 -39.20
C THR A 107 18.52 7.13 -40.50
N SER A 108 19.16 5.96 -40.41
CA SER A 108 19.35 5.02 -41.52
C SER A 108 18.38 3.85 -41.41
N ASP A 109 18.30 2.98 -42.43
CA ASP A 109 17.49 1.77 -42.37
C ASP A 109 17.81 0.85 -41.19
N LYS A 110 19.07 0.83 -40.73
CA LYS A 110 19.51 0.04 -39.57
C LYS A 110 19.09 0.66 -38.24
N THR A 111 19.01 1.99 -38.17
CA THR A 111 18.76 2.74 -36.92
C THR A 111 17.34 3.32 -36.83
N ARG A 112 16.48 3.04 -37.81
CA ARG A 112 15.13 3.60 -37.94
C ARG A 112 14.22 3.42 -36.73
N TYR A 113 14.43 2.38 -35.92
CA TYR A 113 13.60 2.07 -34.76
C TYR A 113 14.19 2.55 -33.42
N THR A 114 15.41 3.10 -33.40
CA THR A 114 16.04 3.54 -32.14
C THR A 114 15.80 5.01 -31.83
N VAL A 115 15.21 5.78 -32.77
CA VAL A 115 15.12 7.24 -32.68
C VAL A 115 14.50 7.75 -31.37
N LEU A 116 13.35 7.20 -30.98
CA LEU A 116 12.67 7.57 -29.74
C LEU A 116 13.44 7.10 -28.50
N LYS A 117 14.06 5.92 -28.55
CA LYS A 117 14.82 5.37 -27.42
C LYS A 117 16.09 6.14 -27.15
N ASP A 118 16.80 6.56 -28.18
CA ASP A 118 18.01 7.36 -28.00
C ASP A 118 17.67 8.79 -27.53
N TYR A 119 16.53 9.35 -27.97
CA TYR A 119 16.02 10.60 -27.39
C TYR A 119 15.66 10.44 -25.90
N GLU A 120 15.01 9.34 -25.54
CA GLU A 120 14.75 8.99 -24.14
C GLU A 120 16.05 8.89 -23.34
N SER A 121 17.06 8.18 -23.86
CA SER A 121 18.38 8.06 -23.22
C SER A 121 19.05 9.42 -23.04
N PHE A 122 19.09 10.27 -24.06
CA PHE A 122 19.62 11.64 -23.96
C PHE A 122 18.90 12.44 -22.86
N ARG A 123 17.57 12.39 -22.84
CA ARG A 123 16.77 13.13 -21.86
C ARG A 123 16.95 12.61 -20.45
N MET A 124 17.06 11.31 -20.26
CA MET A 124 17.15 10.68 -18.94
C MET A 124 18.57 10.72 -18.39
N ASN A 125 19.56 10.38 -19.21
CA ASN A 125 20.95 10.22 -18.79
C ASN A 125 21.71 11.55 -18.83
N ASP A 126 21.60 12.30 -19.94
CA ASP A 126 22.43 13.50 -20.14
C ASP A 126 21.80 14.74 -19.51
N LEU A 127 20.47 14.86 -19.59
CA LEU A 127 19.73 15.97 -18.96
C LEU A 127 19.17 15.63 -17.57
N GLY A 128 19.36 14.40 -17.07
CA GLY A 128 18.94 13.98 -15.74
C GLY A 128 17.42 14.01 -15.49
N ASN A 129 16.59 13.88 -16.52
CA ASN A 129 15.14 13.85 -16.32
C ASN A 129 14.71 12.60 -15.56
N LYS A 130 13.78 12.76 -14.60
CA LYS A 130 13.25 11.65 -13.80
C LYS A 130 12.13 10.86 -14.47
N ARG A 131 11.57 11.39 -15.57
CA ARG A 131 10.44 10.79 -16.28
C ARG A 131 10.76 10.67 -17.76
N SER A 132 10.38 9.53 -18.32
CA SER A 132 10.51 9.29 -19.75
C SER A 132 9.72 10.35 -20.54
N PRO A 133 10.33 10.98 -21.56
CA PRO A 133 9.60 11.85 -22.47
C PRO A 133 8.66 11.07 -23.41
N LEU A 134 8.78 9.74 -23.48
CA LEU A 134 8.01 8.89 -24.40
C LEU A 134 6.55 8.72 -23.99
N GLU A 135 6.16 8.99 -22.75
CA GLU A 135 4.75 8.91 -22.33
C GLU A 135 3.85 9.82 -23.18
N PHE A 136 4.27 11.08 -23.36
CA PHE A 136 3.53 12.05 -24.16
C PHE A 136 3.72 11.80 -25.66
N LEU A 137 4.95 11.50 -26.10
CA LEU A 137 5.26 11.29 -27.51
C LEU A 137 4.55 10.06 -28.09
N ASN A 138 4.53 8.94 -27.36
CA ASN A 138 3.83 7.74 -27.82
C ASN A 138 2.33 7.99 -27.91
N SER A 139 1.75 8.75 -26.97
CA SER A 139 0.33 9.13 -27.04
C SER A 139 0.03 9.94 -28.29
N VAL A 140 0.86 10.93 -28.63
CA VAL A 140 0.71 11.74 -29.85
C VAL A 140 0.83 10.86 -31.10
N LEU A 141 1.85 10.01 -31.16
CA LEU A 141 2.11 9.14 -32.32
C LEU A 141 1.04 8.06 -32.51
N GLN A 142 0.50 7.48 -31.43
CA GLN A 142 -0.60 6.51 -31.51
C GLN A 142 -1.86 7.14 -32.14
N GLN A 143 -2.15 8.39 -31.80
CA GLN A 143 -3.30 9.10 -32.38
C GLN A 143 -3.02 9.52 -33.83
N GLY A 144 -1.77 9.88 -34.14
CA GLY A 144 -1.33 10.16 -35.51
C GLY A 144 -1.42 8.95 -36.44
N GLN A 145 -1.21 7.73 -35.93
CA GLN A 145 -1.36 6.48 -36.70
C GLN A 145 -2.78 6.25 -37.23
N SER A 146 -3.79 6.78 -36.56
CA SER A 146 -5.20 6.60 -36.91
C SER A 146 -5.69 7.59 -37.99
N CYS A 147 -4.83 8.50 -38.45
CA CYS A 147 -5.20 9.50 -39.45
C CYS A 147 -5.01 8.98 -40.88
N TYR A 148 -5.95 9.32 -41.78
CA TYR A 148 -6.09 8.78 -43.14
C TYR A 148 -4.96 9.11 -44.13
N GLU A 149 -3.98 9.93 -43.73
CA GLU A 149 -2.93 10.46 -44.61
C GLU A 149 -1.66 9.58 -44.66
N LEU A 150 -1.57 8.53 -43.83
CA LEU A 150 -0.41 7.64 -43.81
C LEU A 150 -0.57 6.47 -44.78
N ASN A 151 0.45 6.23 -45.61
CA ASN A 151 0.49 5.02 -46.44
C ASN A 151 0.76 3.77 -45.57
N ARG A 152 0.50 2.58 -46.14
CA ARG A 152 0.65 1.30 -45.43
C ARG A 152 2.06 1.07 -44.87
N SER A 153 3.11 1.47 -45.60
CA SER A 153 4.49 1.29 -45.12
C SER A 153 4.84 2.20 -43.94
N ASP A 154 4.31 3.42 -43.93
CA ASP A 154 4.53 4.41 -42.87
C ASP A 154 3.77 4.04 -41.60
N TYR A 155 2.54 3.53 -41.76
CA TYR A 155 1.76 2.94 -40.67
C TYR A 155 2.51 1.77 -40.02
N GLU A 156 3.00 0.82 -40.82
CA GLU A 156 3.76 -0.33 -40.32
C GLU A 156 5.06 0.09 -39.62
N TYR A 157 5.78 1.06 -40.18
CA TYR A 157 6.96 1.64 -39.54
C TYR A 157 6.64 2.22 -38.16
N LEU A 158 5.60 3.06 -38.06
CA LEU A 158 5.21 3.67 -36.79
C LEU A 158 4.74 2.62 -35.77
N ARG A 159 4.01 1.59 -36.23
CA ARG A 159 3.54 0.49 -35.37
C ARG A 159 4.70 -0.25 -34.73
N ILE A 160 5.73 -0.57 -35.52
CA ILE A 160 6.95 -1.23 -35.03
C ILE A 160 7.78 -0.28 -34.17
N LEU A 161 7.91 1.00 -34.55
CA LEU A 161 8.62 2.00 -33.75
C LEU A 161 8.03 2.11 -32.34
N LEU A 162 6.70 2.20 -32.23
CA LEU A 162 6.02 2.29 -30.94
C LEU A 162 6.13 1.01 -30.11
N SER A 163 6.09 -0.17 -30.74
CA SER A 163 6.21 -1.43 -30.01
C SER A 163 7.60 -1.59 -29.38
N LEU A 164 8.64 -1.07 -30.04
CA LEU A 164 10.03 -1.07 -29.57
C LEU A 164 10.37 0.11 -28.63
N SER A 165 9.58 1.19 -28.67
CA SER A 165 9.83 2.43 -27.92
C SER A 165 8.97 2.55 -26.65
N ARG A 166 8.89 1.47 -25.86
CA ARG A 166 8.16 1.50 -24.57
C ARG A 166 8.86 2.43 -23.58
N PRO A 167 8.17 3.38 -22.91
CA PRO A 167 8.80 4.29 -21.96
C PRO A 167 9.62 3.54 -20.90
N ALA A 168 10.81 4.04 -20.58
CA ALA A 168 11.65 3.51 -19.52
C ALA A 168 10.87 3.45 -18.20
N GLN A 169 10.94 2.29 -17.53
CA GLN A 169 10.36 2.14 -16.19
C GLN A 169 11.11 3.07 -15.24
N HIS A 170 10.34 3.78 -14.42
CA HIS A 170 10.89 4.77 -13.52
C HIS A 170 11.74 4.08 -12.44
N ALA A 171 12.78 4.76 -11.94
CA ALA A 171 13.34 4.42 -10.64
C ALA A 171 12.20 4.43 -9.62
N GLU A 172 12.10 3.37 -8.81
CA GLU A 172 10.99 3.12 -7.90
C GLU A 172 10.59 4.38 -7.15
N ILE A 173 9.33 4.79 -7.30
CA ILE A 173 8.78 5.87 -6.48
C ILE A 173 8.76 5.34 -5.05
N SER A 174 9.60 5.88 -4.18
CA SER A 174 9.56 5.54 -2.76
C SER A 174 8.14 5.74 -2.23
N THR A 175 7.51 4.63 -1.86
CA THR A 175 6.15 4.61 -1.34
C THR A 175 6.18 5.14 0.09
N TYR A 176 5.76 6.39 0.27
CA TYR A 176 5.75 7.01 1.59
C TYR A 176 4.44 6.67 2.31
N SER A 177 4.54 5.94 3.43
CA SER A 177 3.41 5.53 4.27
C SER A 177 3.23 6.44 5.49
N LEU A 178 2.14 6.29 6.25
CA LEU A 178 1.96 6.93 7.56
C LEU A 178 3.09 6.55 8.54
N SER A 179 3.57 5.31 8.50
CA SER A 179 4.70 4.88 9.34
C SER A 179 5.95 5.70 9.02
N ASN A 180 6.24 5.93 7.73
CA ASN A 180 7.35 6.80 7.33
C ASN A 180 7.12 8.26 7.74
N TRP A 181 5.88 8.74 7.73
CA TRP A 181 5.56 10.11 8.16
C TRP A 181 5.76 10.31 9.67
N PHE A 182 5.48 9.30 10.48
CA PHE A 182 5.71 9.32 11.92
C PHE A 182 7.16 8.98 12.33
N ASP A 183 8.05 8.69 11.39
CA ASP A 183 9.47 8.41 11.65
C ASP A 183 10.23 9.69 12.01
N LEU A 184 9.92 10.19 13.20
CA LEU A 184 10.51 11.35 13.83
C LEU A 184 11.38 10.86 15.00
N PRO A 185 12.72 10.86 14.87
CA PRO A 185 13.59 10.23 15.86
C PRO A 185 13.37 10.72 17.31
N TRP A 186 13.04 12.00 17.47
CA TRP A 186 12.78 12.60 18.79
C TRP A 186 11.50 12.08 19.46
N LEU A 187 10.53 11.61 18.68
CA LEU A 187 9.24 11.12 19.18
C LEU A 187 9.41 9.88 20.06
N ARG A 188 10.44 9.07 19.77
CA ARG A 188 10.86 7.89 20.54
C ARG A 188 11.06 8.20 22.03
N SER A 189 11.63 9.36 22.35
CA SER A 189 11.83 9.78 23.75
C SER A 189 10.53 10.23 24.45
N VAL A 190 9.51 10.62 23.69
CA VAL A 190 8.23 11.12 24.21
C VAL A 190 7.20 10.01 24.41
N ILE A 191 7.05 9.11 23.42
CA ILE A 191 6.05 8.03 23.48
C ILE A 191 6.63 6.71 24.03
N GLY A 192 7.94 6.64 24.21
CA GLY A 192 8.68 5.47 24.66
C GLY A 192 8.98 4.48 23.54
N GLU A 193 10.05 3.70 23.76
CA GLU A 193 10.61 2.71 22.84
C GLU A 193 9.56 1.81 22.20
N GLN A 194 8.80 1.10 23.04
CA GLN A 194 7.84 0.10 22.59
C GLN A 194 6.76 0.71 21.70
N THR A 195 6.24 1.89 22.05
CA THR A 195 5.22 2.59 21.26
C THR A 195 5.80 3.07 19.93
N TYR A 196 7.06 3.53 19.93
CA TYR A 196 7.73 3.97 18.72
C TYR A 196 7.92 2.81 17.74
N LEU A 197 8.42 1.66 18.21
CA LEU A 197 8.57 0.46 17.38
C LEU A 197 7.22 -0.04 16.83
N GLN A 198 6.12 0.13 17.56
CA GLN A 198 4.78 -0.21 17.06
C GLN A 198 4.35 0.65 15.85
N LEU A 199 4.91 1.86 15.68
CA LEU A 199 4.62 2.71 14.51
C LEU A 199 5.18 2.11 13.21
N GLU A 200 6.20 1.27 13.32
CA GLU A 200 6.76 0.54 12.18
C GLU A 200 5.82 -0.53 11.63
N SER A 201 4.73 -0.90 12.33
CA SER A 201 3.69 -1.77 11.79
C SER A 201 2.59 -0.94 11.13
N PRO A 202 2.52 -0.92 9.77
CA PRO A 202 1.39 -0.33 9.05
C PRO A 202 0.06 -0.86 9.54
N ARG A 203 -0.05 -2.14 9.86
CA ARG A 203 -1.30 -2.79 10.28
C ARG A 203 -1.83 -2.23 11.61
N LEU A 204 -0.98 -2.15 12.63
CA LEU A 204 -1.38 -1.58 13.93
C LEU A 204 -1.75 -0.10 13.82
N LEU A 205 -0.91 0.67 13.12
CA LEU A 205 -1.12 2.10 12.93
C LEU A 205 -2.37 2.40 12.10
N PHE A 206 -2.58 1.67 11.00
CA PHE A 206 -3.74 1.79 10.11
C PHE A 206 -5.05 1.56 10.85
N LYS A 207 -5.13 0.48 11.62
CA LYS A 207 -6.34 0.12 12.37
C LYS A 207 -6.66 1.17 13.44
N SER A 208 -5.63 1.63 14.16
CA SER A 208 -5.75 2.73 15.13
C SER A 208 -6.22 4.03 14.48
N PHE A 209 -5.65 4.38 13.33
CA PHE A 209 -6.02 5.54 12.52
C PHE A 209 -7.48 5.48 12.09
N ARG A 210 -7.88 4.42 11.36
CA ARG A 210 -9.23 4.26 10.78
C ARG A 210 -10.32 4.36 11.85
N VAL A 211 -10.13 3.72 13.01
CA VAL A 211 -11.10 3.79 14.13
C VAL A 211 -11.15 5.18 14.75
N THR A 212 -10.01 5.85 14.91
CA THR A 212 -9.95 7.21 15.46
C THR A 212 -10.67 8.20 14.55
N ILE A 213 -10.39 8.16 13.25
CA ILE A 213 -11.01 9.04 12.26
C ILE A 213 -12.52 8.76 12.15
N ALA A 214 -12.94 7.51 12.08
CA ALA A 214 -14.35 7.15 12.03
C ALA A 214 -15.12 7.58 13.28
N THR A 215 -14.53 7.40 14.47
CA THR A 215 -15.13 7.88 15.73
C THR A 215 -15.26 9.40 15.74
N THR A 216 -14.22 10.10 15.27
CA THR A 216 -14.21 11.57 15.23
C THR A 216 -15.24 12.10 14.25
N LEU A 217 -15.30 11.55 13.03
CA LEU A 217 -16.27 11.94 12.02
C LEU A 217 -17.70 11.72 12.50
N MET A 218 -18.00 10.54 13.05
CA MET A 218 -19.33 10.23 13.59
C MET A 218 -19.71 11.21 14.70
N TRP A 219 -18.79 11.48 15.63
CA TRP A 219 -19.03 12.41 16.73
C TRP A 219 -19.32 13.83 16.23
N LEU A 220 -18.60 14.30 15.21
CA LEU A 220 -18.83 15.61 14.59
C LEU A 220 -20.14 15.65 13.80
N LEU A 221 -20.49 14.59 13.06
CA LEU A 221 -21.76 14.48 12.35
C LEU A 221 -22.96 14.54 13.32
N ASP A 222 -22.86 13.90 14.49
CA ASP A 222 -23.88 14.00 15.54
C ASP A 222 -24.09 15.47 15.97
N LYS A 223 -23.01 16.25 16.09
CA LYS A 223 -23.07 17.69 16.43
C LYS A 223 -23.58 18.53 15.26
N SER A 224 -23.12 18.26 14.04
CA SER A 224 -23.57 18.89 12.81
C SER A 224 -25.08 18.72 12.61
N ALA A 225 -25.61 17.52 12.85
CA ALA A 225 -27.04 17.22 12.78
C ALA A 225 -27.86 17.95 13.85
N ARG A 226 -27.31 18.17 15.06
CA ARG A 226 -27.94 19.07 16.05
C ARG A 226 -27.93 20.52 15.55
N TRP A 227 -26.81 21.00 15.04
CA TRP A 227 -26.67 22.39 14.60
C TRP A 227 -27.58 22.74 13.43
N LYS A 228 -27.73 21.82 12.47
CA LYS A 228 -28.63 21.94 11.32
C LYS A 228 -30.11 21.98 11.68
N ARG A 229 -30.50 21.48 12.87
CA ARG A 229 -31.87 21.56 13.37
C ARG A 229 -32.21 22.93 13.97
N SER A 230 -31.21 23.73 14.34
CA SER A 230 -31.42 25.12 14.75
C SER A 230 -31.75 25.99 13.53
N SER A 231 -32.52 27.06 13.74
CA SER A 231 -32.87 28.02 12.67
C SER A 231 -31.62 28.61 11.99
N VAL A 232 -31.66 28.89 10.70
CA VAL A 232 -30.49 29.48 10.00
C VAL A 232 -30.24 30.91 10.53
N ILE A 233 -28.99 31.24 10.88
CA ILE A 233 -28.62 32.63 11.22
C ILE A 233 -28.14 33.26 9.93
N GLU A 234 -28.89 34.25 9.42
CA GLU A 234 -28.41 35.05 8.29
C GLU A 234 -27.24 35.91 8.74
N PHE A 235 -26.05 35.61 8.22
CA PHE A 235 -24.81 36.30 8.60
C PHE A 235 -23.86 36.42 7.42
N CYS A 236 -23.28 37.62 7.23
CA CYS A 236 -22.33 37.90 6.14
C CYS A 236 -20.90 38.02 6.68
N PRO A 237 -20.00 37.04 6.44
CA PRO A 237 -18.62 37.07 6.93
C PRO A 237 -17.68 37.89 6.03
N SER A 238 -18.14 39.03 5.50
CA SER A 238 -17.40 39.82 4.49
C SER A 238 -16.46 40.87 5.09
N TYR A 239 -16.66 41.26 6.36
CA TYR A 239 -15.89 42.32 7.03
C TYR A 239 -14.83 41.76 7.97
N THR A 240 -13.81 42.56 8.28
CA THR A 240 -12.78 42.19 9.25
C THR A 240 -13.39 41.97 10.63
N ASP A 241 -12.91 40.96 11.36
CA ASP A 241 -13.36 40.66 12.72
C ASP A 241 -14.81 40.16 12.87
N TRP A 242 -15.43 39.71 11.77
CA TRP A 242 -16.76 39.11 11.76
C TRP A 242 -16.96 37.98 12.78
N GLN A 243 -15.88 37.25 13.11
CA GLN A 243 -15.92 36.16 14.09
C GLN A 243 -16.37 36.63 15.48
N TYR A 244 -16.20 37.91 15.83
CA TYR A 244 -16.63 38.44 17.13
C TYR A 244 -18.16 38.55 17.26
N ASP A 245 -18.87 38.72 16.14
CA ASP A 245 -20.33 38.78 16.11
C ASP A 245 -20.95 37.43 15.82
N TRP A 246 -20.34 36.67 14.93
CA TRP A 246 -20.82 35.34 14.66
C TRP A 246 -20.73 34.44 15.89
N ASN A 247 -19.55 34.39 16.53
CA ASN A 247 -19.31 33.43 17.61
C ASN A 247 -20.20 33.71 18.83
N ARG A 248 -20.48 34.98 19.16
CA ARG A 248 -21.43 35.33 20.23
C ARG A 248 -22.84 34.81 19.92
N LEU A 249 -23.30 34.94 18.66
CA LEU A 249 -24.67 34.63 18.28
C LEU A 249 -24.89 33.12 18.32
N VAL A 250 -23.91 32.35 17.83
CA VAL A 250 -23.96 30.89 17.90
C VAL A 250 -23.90 30.41 19.35
N LEU A 251 -23.00 30.98 20.17
CA LEU A 251 -22.87 30.60 21.58
C LEU A 251 -24.11 30.96 22.40
N GLU A 252 -24.72 32.13 22.13
CA GLU A 252 -25.95 32.61 22.79
C GLU A 252 -27.16 31.74 22.44
N ARG A 253 -27.27 31.33 21.17
CA ARG A 253 -28.38 30.53 20.67
C ARG A 253 -28.30 29.06 21.10
N ASP A 254 -27.14 28.42 20.93
CA ASP A 254 -27.05 26.96 21.03
C ASP A 254 -26.27 26.46 22.27
N GLY A 255 -25.54 27.35 22.95
CA GLY A 255 -24.69 26.99 24.08
C GLY A 255 -25.49 26.76 25.36
N ILE A 256 -25.21 25.64 26.02
CA ILE A 256 -25.83 25.24 27.29
C ILE A 256 -24.76 25.14 28.37
N PHE A 257 -24.86 26.01 29.37
CA PHE A 257 -23.89 26.13 30.46
C PHE A 257 -24.59 26.05 31.82
N ASN A 258 -23.90 25.49 32.81
CA ASN A 258 -24.39 25.44 34.19
C ASN A 258 -24.08 26.76 34.94
N ASP A 259 -24.47 26.84 36.21
CA ASP A 259 -24.27 28.02 37.06
C ASP A 259 -22.78 28.37 37.27
N ALA A 260 -21.87 27.42 37.04
CA ALA A 260 -20.42 27.66 37.05
C ALA A 260 -19.87 28.10 35.69
N GLY A 261 -20.73 28.33 34.69
CA GLY A 261 -20.35 28.70 33.32
C GLY A 261 -19.72 27.56 32.51
N LYS A 262 -19.75 26.32 33.01
CA LYS A 262 -19.19 25.15 32.33
C LYS A 262 -20.20 24.54 31.38
N ALA A 263 -19.71 24.02 30.24
CA ALA A 263 -20.54 23.33 29.27
C ALA A 263 -21.24 22.11 29.90
N VAL A 264 -22.55 21.99 29.67
CA VAL A 264 -23.37 20.88 30.20
C VAL A 264 -23.33 19.67 29.28
N ASP A 265 -23.10 19.89 27.98
CA ASP A 265 -23.09 18.85 26.96
C ASP A 265 -21.90 18.94 26.01
N GLU A 266 -21.66 17.84 25.28
CA GLU A 266 -20.56 17.73 24.31
C GLU A 266 -20.66 18.74 23.15
N PHE A 267 -21.87 19.25 22.85
CA PHE A 267 -22.07 20.24 21.79
C PHE A 267 -21.54 21.61 22.23
N SER A 268 -21.86 22.00 23.47
CA SER A 268 -21.41 23.22 24.12
C SER A 268 -19.90 23.18 24.40
N GLU A 269 -19.36 22.00 24.73
CA GLU A 269 -17.91 21.81 24.78
C GLU A 269 -17.26 22.09 23.42
N LEU A 270 -17.82 21.56 22.32
CA LEU A 270 -17.30 21.83 20.97
C LEU A 270 -17.38 23.32 20.60
N LEU A 271 -18.46 24.01 20.98
CA LEU A 271 -18.59 25.46 20.80
C LEU A 271 -17.45 26.20 21.50
N LEU A 272 -17.16 25.86 22.76
CA LEU A 272 -16.02 26.46 23.48
C LEU A 272 -14.67 26.11 22.84
N LEU A 273 -14.52 24.91 22.28
CA LEU A 273 -13.28 24.50 21.62
C LEU A 273 -13.02 25.28 20.32
N ASP A 274 -14.07 25.51 19.53
CA ASP A 274 -13.95 26.09 18.20
C ASP A 274 -14.05 27.63 18.20
N LEU A 275 -14.95 28.19 19.01
CA LEU A 275 -15.27 29.62 18.98
C LEU A 275 -14.36 30.48 19.87
N ILE A 276 -13.72 29.90 20.89
CA ILE A 276 -13.03 30.62 21.97
C ILE A 276 -11.54 30.29 22.01
N LYS A 277 -10.71 31.33 22.07
CA LYS A 277 -9.27 31.21 22.27
C LYS A 277 -8.96 30.42 23.54
N PRO A 278 -8.05 29.43 23.49
CA PRO A 278 -7.72 28.60 24.65
C PRO A 278 -7.36 29.40 25.90
N SER A 279 -6.59 30.49 25.74
CA SER A 279 -6.15 31.35 26.84
C SER A 279 -7.27 32.15 27.50
N GLN A 280 -8.45 32.23 26.89
CA GLN A 280 -9.57 33.06 27.35
C GLN A 280 -10.78 32.25 27.84
N ARG A 281 -10.68 30.91 27.87
CA ARG A 281 -11.78 30.04 28.28
C ARG A 281 -12.20 30.24 29.73
N VAL A 282 -11.25 30.29 30.66
CA VAL A 282 -11.52 30.50 32.09
C VAL A 282 -12.23 31.84 32.32
N SER A 283 -11.79 32.89 31.64
CA SER A 283 -12.42 34.22 31.72
C SER A 283 -13.84 34.23 31.18
N LEU A 284 -14.09 33.50 30.08
CA LEU A 284 -15.44 33.34 29.54
C LEU A 284 -16.34 32.51 30.49
N GLU A 285 -15.85 31.43 31.08
CA GLU A 285 -16.60 30.62 32.06
C GLU A 285 -17.04 31.49 33.25
N LYS A 286 -16.16 32.31 33.82
CA LYS A 286 -16.53 33.29 34.86
C LYS A 286 -17.62 34.25 34.40
N ARG A 287 -17.55 34.74 33.15
CA ARG A 287 -18.57 35.64 32.58
C ARG A 287 -19.91 34.93 32.37
N LEU A 288 -19.89 33.68 31.90
CA LEU A 288 -21.08 32.85 31.73
C LEU A 288 -21.73 32.53 33.07
N ALA A 289 -20.94 32.26 34.11
CA ALA A 289 -21.46 32.07 35.48
C ALA A 289 -22.20 33.31 36.01
N TYR A 290 -21.67 34.52 35.73
CA TYR A 290 -22.26 35.76 36.23
C TYR A 290 -23.51 36.23 35.46
N SER A 291 -23.53 36.05 34.13
CA SER A 291 -24.55 36.68 33.26
C SER A 291 -25.27 35.74 32.30
N GLY A 292 -24.95 34.44 32.35
CA GLY A 292 -25.41 33.48 31.36
C GLY A 292 -24.88 33.79 29.95
N THR A 293 -25.61 33.29 28.95
CA THR A 293 -25.26 33.42 27.54
C THR A 293 -25.87 34.65 26.85
N ARG A 294 -26.72 35.42 27.54
CA ARG A 294 -27.44 36.55 26.94
C ARG A 294 -26.55 37.78 26.77
N ASN A 295 -26.66 38.45 25.62
CA ASN A 295 -25.95 39.71 25.33
C ASN A 295 -24.43 39.62 25.51
N LEU A 296 -23.80 38.55 25.00
CA LEU A 296 -22.35 38.37 25.12
C LEU A 296 -21.58 39.49 24.40
N PRO A 297 -20.66 40.21 25.08
CA PRO A 297 -20.03 41.40 24.50
C PRO A 297 -18.88 41.05 23.55
N ARG A 298 -18.50 41.95 22.62
CA ARG A 298 -17.38 41.72 21.69
C ARG A 298 -16.05 41.56 22.43
N LYS A 299 -15.95 42.28 23.54
CA LYS A 299 -14.82 42.32 24.45
C LYS A 299 -15.39 42.18 25.86
N PHE A 300 -14.75 41.40 26.71
CA PHE A 300 -15.10 41.38 28.13
C PHE A 300 -13.95 41.93 28.97
N THR A 301 -14.30 42.52 30.10
CA THR A 301 -13.35 42.99 31.10
C THR A 301 -13.46 42.04 32.29
N VAL A 302 -12.35 41.42 32.67
CA VAL A 302 -12.25 40.58 33.86
C VAL A 302 -11.05 41.10 34.64
N ASP A 303 -11.25 41.46 35.91
CA ASP A 303 -10.19 41.97 36.79
C ASP A 303 -9.41 43.15 36.15
N GLU A 304 -10.14 44.15 35.64
CA GLU A 304 -9.62 45.38 34.97
C GLU A 304 -8.90 45.19 33.63
N GLU A 305 -8.63 43.95 33.20
CA GLU A 305 -8.03 43.66 31.89
C GLU A 305 -9.09 43.42 30.79
N ARG A 306 -8.86 44.00 29.60
CA ARG A 306 -9.75 43.85 28.42
C ARG A 306 -9.27 42.72 27.50
N PHE A 307 -10.17 41.78 27.19
CA PHE A 307 -9.84 40.63 26.36
C PHE A 307 -10.74 40.50 25.12
N LEU A 308 -10.15 39.93 24.06
CA LEU A 308 -10.81 39.52 22.82
C LEU A 308 -10.85 37.98 22.76
N PRO A 309 -11.92 37.34 23.25
CA PRO A 309 -11.95 35.89 23.47
C PRO A 309 -12.14 35.07 22.21
N TRP A 310 -12.71 35.66 21.16
CA TRP A 310 -13.17 34.87 20.03
C TRP A 310 -12.06 34.66 19.00
N GLN A 311 -12.14 33.55 18.28
CA GLN A 311 -11.24 33.17 17.20
C GLN A 311 -12.04 32.75 15.96
N VAL A 312 -11.40 32.68 14.80
CA VAL A 312 -12.08 32.27 13.56
C VAL A 312 -12.46 30.79 13.66
N PRO A 313 -13.76 30.42 13.59
CA PRO A 313 -14.19 29.03 13.73
C PRO A 313 -13.75 28.18 12.52
N VAL A 314 -13.42 26.92 12.80
CA VAL A 314 -13.08 25.91 11.78
C VAL A 314 -14.30 25.06 11.44
N PHE A 315 -15.11 24.73 12.44
CA PHE A 315 -16.28 23.85 12.31
C PHE A 315 -17.57 24.66 12.22
N PHE A 316 -17.82 25.56 13.19
CA PHE A 316 -19.03 26.37 13.27
C PHE A 316 -18.97 27.63 12.41
N HIS A 317 -18.35 27.60 11.23
CA HIS A 317 -18.28 28.76 10.35
C HIS A 317 -19.64 29.00 9.65
N PRO A 318 -20.09 30.27 9.41
CA PRO A 318 -21.41 30.55 8.82
C PRO A 318 -21.72 29.77 7.54
N ALA A 319 -20.73 29.66 6.66
CA ALA A 319 -20.84 28.94 5.39
C ALA A 319 -21.18 27.44 5.50
N TYR A 320 -21.06 26.82 6.68
CA TYR A 320 -21.24 25.39 6.87
C TYR A 320 -22.51 25.04 7.67
N GLN A 321 -23.34 26.02 8.04
CA GLN A 321 -24.52 25.77 8.85
C GLN A 321 -25.50 24.78 8.20
N THR A 322 -25.61 24.78 6.86
CA THR A 322 -26.50 23.88 6.10
C THR A 322 -25.75 22.73 5.42
N GLY A 323 -24.42 22.68 5.52
CA GLY A 323 -23.56 21.75 4.79
C GLY A 323 -22.65 20.92 5.69
N HIS A 324 -21.69 20.23 5.10
CA HIS A 324 -20.57 19.68 5.85
C HIS A 324 -19.44 20.70 5.90
N SER A 325 -18.77 20.77 7.05
CA SER A 325 -17.57 21.57 7.23
C SER A 325 -16.38 20.95 6.47
N PRO A 326 -15.35 21.74 6.12
CA PRO A 326 -14.11 21.23 5.55
C PRO A 326 -13.43 20.17 6.44
N LEU A 327 -13.65 20.24 7.75
CA LEU A 327 -13.12 19.24 8.69
C LEU A 327 -13.84 17.88 8.55
N GLU A 328 -15.16 17.88 8.44
CA GLU A 328 -15.93 16.66 8.15
C GLU A 328 -15.54 16.07 6.79
N GLU A 329 -15.43 16.91 5.75
CA GLU A 329 -14.98 16.50 4.42
C GLU A 329 -13.56 15.89 4.45
N LEU A 330 -12.63 16.49 5.21
CA LEU A 330 -11.27 15.98 5.37
C LEU A 330 -11.24 14.61 6.05
N LEU A 331 -11.98 14.43 7.15
CA LEU A 331 -12.05 13.16 7.86
C LEU A 331 -12.71 12.07 6.99
N CYS A 332 -13.74 12.43 6.22
CA CYS A 332 -14.36 11.53 5.24
C CYS A 332 -13.35 11.15 4.15
N ALA A 333 -12.60 12.09 3.58
CA ALA A 333 -11.56 11.82 2.59
C ALA A 333 -10.46 10.89 3.13
N TRP A 334 -10.10 11.01 4.41
CA TRP A 334 -9.17 10.11 5.07
C TRP A 334 -9.72 8.68 5.18
N LEU A 335 -11.00 8.50 5.51
CA LEU A 335 -11.63 7.17 5.50
C LEU A 335 -11.70 6.58 4.09
N VAL A 336 -12.06 7.38 3.09
CA VAL A 336 -12.07 6.96 1.69
C VAL A 336 -10.66 6.52 1.23
N ALA A 337 -9.61 7.21 1.69
CA ALA A 337 -8.23 6.81 1.41
C ALA A 337 -7.84 5.49 2.10
N CYS A 338 -8.49 5.12 3.20
CA CYS A 338 -8.30 3.81 3.84
C CYS A 338 -8.79 2.66 2.96
N GLU A 339 -9.68 2.89 1.98
CA GLU A 339 -10.17 1.87 1.04
C GLU A 339 -9.21 1.66 -0.15
N ALA A 340 -7.94 2.04 0.00
CA ALA A 340 -6.92 2.00 -1.04
C ALA A 340 -7.29 2.73 -2.36
N ILE A 341 -8.29 3.62 -2.33
CA ILE A 341 -8.70 4.45 -3.48
C ILE A 341 -7.58 5.41 -3.85
N GLN A 342 -7.39 5.62 -5.16
CA GLN A 342 -6.33 6.49 -5.65
C GLN A 342 -6.51 7.94 -5.16
N ALA A 343 -5.52 8.46 -4.43
CA ALA A 343 -5.56 9.79 -3.81
C ALA A 343 -5.96 10.93 -4.77
N SER A 344 -5.51 10.90 -6.02
CA SER A 344 -5.85 11.91 -7.04
C SER A 344 -7.28 11.84 -7.56
N ASP A 345 -7.99 10.75 -7.28
CA ASP A 345 -9.37 10.52 -7.72
C ASP A 345 -10.38 10.70 -6.58
N ILE A 346 -9.94 10.68 -5.30
CA ILE A 346 -10.79 10.93 -4.12
C ILE A 346 -11.61 12.23 -4.25
N PRO A 347 -11.03 13.41 -4.62
CA PRO A 347 -11.81 14.65 -4.74
C PRO A 347 -12.92 14.62 -5.80
N LYS A 348 -12.91 13.63 -6.71
CA LYS A 348 -13.85 13.50 -7.82
C LYS A 348 -15.02 12.56 -7.52
N LEU A 349 -14.99 11.90 -6.37
CA LEU A 349 -16.01 10.94 -5.98
C LEU A 349 -17.35 11.64 -5.74
N LYS A 350 -18.41 10.96 -6.14
CA LYS A 350 -19.80 11.34 -5.96
C LYS A 350 -20.50 10.35 -5.03
N VAL A 351 -21.62 10.77 -4.44
CA VAL A 351 -22.49 9.85 -3.70
C VAL A 351 -22.91 8.67 -4.57
N SER A 352 -23.19 8.90 -5.85
CA SER A 352 -23.54 7.86 -6.82
C SER A 352 -22.42 6.85 -7.12
N ASN A 353 -21.18 7.08 -6.69
CA ASN A 353 -20.11 6.08 -6.77
C ASN A 353 -20.24 5.00 -5.69
N TYR A 354 -21.12 5.20 -4.70
CA TYR A 354 -21.34 4.26 -3.60
C TYR A 354 -22.73 3.63 -3.71
N ALA A 355 -22.76 2.32 -3.92
CA ALA A 355 -23.97 1.52 -3.77
C ALA A 355 -24.12 1.09 -2.31
N ARG A 356 -25.35 1.11 -1.80
CA ARG A 356 -25.68 0.77 -0.40
C ARG A 356 -26.73 -0.33 -0.39
N GLU A 357 -26.45 -1.39 0.35
CA GLU A 357 -27.37 -2.48 0.58
C GLU A 357 -27.87 -2.42 2.02
N SER A 358 -29.19 -2.53 2.21
CA SER A 358 -29.84 -2.51 3.52
C SER A 358 -30.77 -3.71 3.67
N ASN A 359 -30.95 -4.18 4.91
CA ASN A 359 -31.92 -5.22 5.22
C ASN A 359 -33.36 -4.68 5.15
N SER A 360 -34.35 -5.56 5.33
CA SER A 360 -35.78 -5.20 5.37
C SER A 360 -36.16 -4.18 6.44
N LEU A 361 -35.32 -4.03 7.48
CA LEU A 361 -35.48 -3.04 8.56
C LEU A 361 -34.74 -1.72 8.27
N GLY A 362 -34.18 -1.53 7.07
CA GLY A 362 -33.44 -0.34 6.66
C GLY A 362 -32.04 -0.22 7.25
N ARG A 363 -31.52 -1.25 7.92
CA ARG A 363 -30.15 -1.28 8.45
C ARG A 363 -29.17 -1.69 7.35
N MET A 364 -28.13 -0.88 7.15
CA MET A 364 -27.06 -1.18 6.19
C MET A 364 -26.38 -2.53 6.49
N ILE A 365 -26.28 -3.34 5.43
CA ILE A 365 -25.55 -4.61 5.41
C ILE A 365 -24.16 -4.39 4.80
N ALA A 366 -24.11 -3.73 3.64
CA ALA A 366 -22.90 -3.54 2.88
C ALA A 366 -22.91 -2.22 2.09
N MET A 367 -21.73 -1.72 1.77
CA MET A 367 -21.52 -0.57 0.91
C MET A 367 -20.40 -0.89 -0.08
N GLU A 368 -20.64 -0.65 -1.36
CA GLU A 368 -19.69 -0.92 -2.44
C GLU A 368 -19.34 0.39 -3.14
N CYS A 369 -18.05 0.59 -3.41
CA CYS A 369 -17.58 1.74 -4.18
C CYS A 369 -17.18 1.32 -5.59
N ASN A 370 -17.65 2.02 -6.61
CA ASN A 370 -17.19 1.87 -7.98
C ASN A 370 -16.82 3.25 -8.57
N TYR A 371 -15.56 3.43 -8.94
CA TYR A 371 -15.05 4.71 -9.43
C TYR A 371 -14.13 4.58 -10.64
N TYR A 372 -14.10 5.62 -11.46
CA TYR A 372 -13.21 5.69 -12.62
C TYR A 372 -11.81 6.20 -12.22
N LYS A 373 -10.79 5.37 -12.39
CA LYS A 373 -9.39 5.73 -12.10
C LYS A 373 -8.76 6.39 -13.33
N GLY A 374 -8.64 7.72 -13.30
CA GLY A 374 -8.25 8.53 -14.47
C GLY A 374 -6.92 8.11 -15.12
N ARG A 375 -5.89 7.81 -14.32
CA ARG A 375 -4.56 7.41 -14.84
C ARG A 375 -4.49 5.98 -15.41
N ALA A 376 -5.47 5.14 -15.09
CA ALA A 376 -5.54 3.76 -15.59
C ALA A 376 -6.57 3.60 -16.70
N GLY A 377 -7.40 4.61 -16.96
CA GLY A 377 -8.45 4.54 -17.98
C GLY A 377 -9.54 3.51 -17.70
N ALA A 378 -9.72 3.08 -16.44
CA ALA A 378 -10.58 1.95 -16.10
C ALA A 378 -11.32 2.17 -14.78
N PHE A 379 -12.49 1.52 -14.66
CA PHE A 379 -13.22 1.43 -13.40
C PHE A 379 -12.49 0.53 -12.40
N ARG A 380 -12.61 0.87 -11.12
CA ARG A 380 -12.02 0.14 -10.00
C ARG A 380 -13.03 0.02 -8.88
N GLN A 381 -13.00 -1.14 -8.25
CA GLN A 381 -13.91 -1.53 -7.19
C GLN A 381 -13.09 -1.94 -5.95
N PRO A 382 -12.96 -1.04 -4.96
CA PRO A 382 -12.43 -1.37 -3.65
C PRO A 382 -13.15 -2.53 -2.96
N ALA A 383 -12.55 -3.05 -1.89
CA ALA A 383 -13.17 -4.07 -1.05
C ALA A 383 -14.55 -3.58 -0.55
N ILE A 384 -15.50 -4.50 -0.47
CA ILE A 384 -16.85 -4.19 0.02
C ILE A 384 -16.76 -3.83 1.50
N LEU A 385 -17.39 -2.71 1.86
CA LEU A 385 -17.46 -2.21 3.21
C LEU A 385 -18.63 -2.85 3.95
N MET A 386 -18.38 -3.43 5.12
CA MET A 386 -19.42 -4.09 5.91
C MET A 386 -20.15 -3.09 6.82
N GLY A 387 -21.48 -3.17 6.89
CA GLY A 387 -22.33 -2.23 7.64
C GLY A 387 -22.21 -2.33 9.17
N ASN A 388 -21.61 -3.41 9.69
CA ASN A 388 -21.28 -3.53 11.11
C ASN A 388 -20.06 -2.68 11.50
N ASP A 389 -19.21 -2.31 10.55
CA ASP A 389 -18.00 -1.55 10.79
C ASP A 389 -18.29 -0.07 11.08
N LEU A 390 -17.48 0.50 11.98
CA LEU A 390 -17.66 1.89 12.41
C LEU A 390 -17.38 2.90 11.29
N TRP A 391 -16.35 2.64 10.46
CA TRP A 391 -15.98 3.50 9.34
C TRP A 391 -17.03 3.49 8.23
N THR A 392 -17.62 2.32 7.93
CA THR A 392 -18.71 2.21 6.95
C THR A 392 -19.92 3.01 7.39
N ARG A 393 -20.31 2.90 8.66
CA ARG A 393 -21.40 3.71 9.23
C ARG A 393 -21.08 5.21 9.20
N ALA A 394 -19.82 5.60 9.44
CA ALA A 394 -19.42 7.00 9.40
C ALA A 394 -19.49 7.57 7.98
N LEU A 395 -19.07 6.80 6.98
CA LEU A 395 -19.20 7.15 5.56
C LEU A 395 -20.67 7.27 5.15
N ASP A 396 -21.52 6.32 5.56
CA ASP A 396 -22.95 6.37 5.26
C ASP A 396 -23.64 7.58 5.88
N HIS A 397 -23.38 7.85 7.16
CA HIS A 397 -23.96 8.99 7.85
C HIS A 397 -23.51 10.32 7.23
N PHE A 398 -22.27 10.40 6.75
CA PHE A 398 -21.79 11.55 5.98
C PHE A 398 -22.56 11.67 4.65
N MET A 399 -22.68 10.59 3.88
CA MET A 399 -23.36 10.59 2.57
C MET A 399 -24.87 10.81 2.66
N ALA A 400 -25.51 10.41 3.76
CA ALA A 400 -26.93 10.65 4.00
C ALA A 400 -27.26 12.15 4.10
N GLY A 401 -26.28 12.99 4.44
CA GLY A 401 -26.40 14.45 4.44
C GLY A 401 -26.24 15.11 3.07
N LEU A 402 -26.03 14.33 1.99
CA LEU A 402 -25.72 14.82 0.65
C LEU A 402 -26.76 14.34 -0.39
N PRO A 403 -27.05 15.14 -1.44
CA PRO A 403 -27.84 14.70 -2.58
C PRO A 403 -27.18 13.54 -3.35
N SER A 404 -27.98 12.62 -3.91
CA SER A 404 -27.48 11.40 -4.56
C SER A 404 -26.50 11.61 -5.73
N SER A 405 -26.55 12.75 -6.42
CA SER A 405 -25.68 13.06 -7.57
C SER A 405 -24.53 14.03 -7.23
N SER A 406 -24.43 14.50 -5.98
CA SER A 406 -23.42 15.49 -5.62
C SER A 406 -22.04 14.86 -5.45
N LEU A 407 -21.01 15.69 -5.64
CA LEU A 407 -19.66 15.36 -5.18
C LEU A 407 -19.67 15.12 -3.66
N LEU A 408 -18.83 14.20 -3.20
CA LEU A 408 -18.60 13.98 -1.77
C LEU A 408 -17.90 15.16 -1.10
N PHE A 409 -17.07 15.88 -1.86
CA PHE A 409 -16.22 16.94 -1.35
C PHE A 409 -16.44 18.22 -2.16
N LYS A 410 -16.80 19.31 -1.48
CA LYS A 410 -16.86 20.66 -2.08
C LYS A 410 -15.52 21.38 -1.93
N THR A 411 -14.76 21.01 -0.89
CA THR A 411 -13.47 21.60 -0.55
C THR A 411 -12.31 20.80 -1.15
N ARG A 412 -11.14 21.43 -1.21
CA ARG A 412 -9.91 20.80 -1.71
C ARG A 412 -9.27 19.91 -0.63
N VAL A 413 -9.83 18.71 -0.46
CA VAL A 413 -9.37 17.68 0.50
C VAL A 413 -8.00 17.08 0.13
N ASP A 414 -7.52 17.31 -1.09
CA ASP A 414 -6.20 16.88 -1.58
C ASP A 414 -5.06 17.81 -1.13
N ARG A 415 -5.37 19.03 -0.67
CA ARG A 415 -4.36 19.97 -0.20
C ARG A 415 -3.87 19.56 1.20
N GLY A 416 -2.55 19.38 1.32
CA GLY A 416 -1.93 19.06 2.62
C GLY A 416 -2.21 20.13 3.66
N VAL A 417 -2.65 19.69 4.85
CA VAL A 417 -2.97 20.55 6.00
C VAL A 417 -1.66 21.05 6.62
N PRO A 418 -1.47 22.36 6.83
CA PRO A 418 -0.27 22.88 7.49
C PRO A 418 -0.13 22.31 8.90
N MET A 419 1.09 21.93 9.29
CA MET A 419 1.32 21.52 10.66
C MET A 419 1.30 22.75 11.58
N ALA A 420 0.55 22.66 12.68
CA ALA A 420 0.56 23.69 13.71
C ALA A 420 1.75 23.45 14.64
N ALA A 421 2.50 24.49 15.00
CA ALA A 421 3.37 24.44 16.17
C ALA A 421 2.79 25.29 17.28
N GLY A 422 2.68 24.69 18.46
CA GLY A 422 2.16 25.32 19.67
C GLY A 422 0.65 25.61 19.63
N ALA A 423 0.10 25.91 20.81
CA ALA A 423 -1.32 26.15 21.07
C ALA A 423 -1.90 27.46 20.47
N LEU A 424 -1.16 28.18 19.61
CA LEU A 424 -1.46 29.58 19.26
C LEU A 424 -2.26 29.77 17.96
N ARG A 425 -2.32 28.79 17.05
CA ARG A 425 -3.10 28.90 15.80
C ARG A 425 -4.23 27.89 15.76
N HIS A 426 -5.45 28.39 15.88
CA HIS A 426 -6.66 27.58 15.72
C HIS A 426 -6.85 27.17 14.26
N ASN A 427 -6.77 25.87 14.00
CA ASN A 427 -7.00 25.25 12.71
C ASN A 427 -7.57 23.82 12.88
N ALA A 428 -7.80 23.12 11.77
CA ALA A 428 -8.31 21.75 11.78
C ALA A 428 -7.49 20.81 12.67
N THR A 429 -6.15 20.85 12.57
CA THR A 429 -5.26 19.98 13.35
C THR A 429 -5.37 20.27 14.85
N SER A 430 -5.32 21.54 15.26
CA SER A 430 -5.42 21.90 16.68
C SER A 430 -6.80 21.58 17.25
N LEU A 431 -7.87 21.79 16.47
CA LEU A 431 -9.22 21.43 16.88
C LEU A 431 -9.36 19.92 17.07
N LEU A 432 -8.82 19.10 16.15
CA LEU A 432 -8.80 17.64 16.29
C LEU A 432 -8.06 17.19 17.55
N CYS A 433 -6.86 17.71 17.81
CA CYS A 433 -6.12 17.40 19.04
C CYS A 433 -6.90 17.78 20.31
N ASN A 434 -7.58 18.94 20.29
CA ASN A 434 -8.43 19.37 21.39
C ASN A 434 -9.65 18.45 21.60
N ILE A 435 -10.32 18.02 20.52
CA ILE A 435 -11.43 17.05 20.59
C ILE A 435 -10.94 15.73 21.17
N TRP A 436 -9.79 15.23 20.71
CA TRP A 436 -9.18 13.99 21.21
C TRP A 436 -8.76 14.06 22.68
N ARG A 437 -8.70 15.26 23.27
CA ARG A 437 -8.42 15.47 24.69
C ARG A 437 -9.65 15.44 25.58
N LEU A 438 -10.84 15.69 25.03
CA LEU A 438 -12.08 15.71 25.79
C LEU A 438 -12.30 14.37 26.51
N PRO A 439 -12.61 14.37 27.82
CA PRO A 439 -12.82 13.12 28.57
C PRO A 439 -13.94 12.25 27.98
N THR A 440 -15.06 12.88 27.62
CA THR A 440 -16.23 12.26 26.99
C THR A 440 -15.86 11.59 25.66
N PHE A 441 -15.17 12.32 24.78
CA PHE A 441 -14.68 11.77 23.53
C PHE A 441 -13.67 10.64 23.73
N LYS A 442 -12.71 10.79 24.66
CA LYS A 442 -11.72 9.75 24.99
C LYS A 442 -12.40 8.45 25.42
N GLN A 443 -13.46 8.52 26.22
CA GLN A 443 -14.23 7.35 26.64
C GLN A 443 -14.89 6.67 25.43
N ARG A 444 -15.55 7.44 24.55
CA ARG A 444 -16.15 6.92 23.31
C ARG A 444 -15.10 6.28 22.39
N LEU A 445 -13.96 6.93 22.21
CA LEU A 445 -12.85 6.42 21.40
C LEU A 445 -12.29 5.12 21.98
N ARG A 446 -12.04 5.04 23.29
CA ARG A 446 -11.56 3.81 23.95
C ARG A 446 -12.53 2.65 23.75
N ALA A 447 -13.84 2.88 23.89
CA ALA A 447 -14.84 1.84 23.66
C ALA A 447 -14.80 1.33 22.21
N ASN A 448 -14.72 2.23 21.23
CA ASN A 448 -14.64 1.87 19.81
C ASN A 448 -13.33 1.16 19.44
N LEU A 449 -12.19 1.60 19.99
CA LEU A 449 -10.89 0.94 19.81
C LEU A 449 -10.90 -0.48 20.39
N LYS A 450 -11.46 -0.66 21.59
CA LYS A 450 -11.60 -1.99 22.20
C LYS A 450 -12.47 -2.90 21.35
N ARG A 451 -13.64 -2.42 20.90
CA ARG A 451 -14.55 -3.20 20.03
C ARG A 451 -13.88 -3.61 18.71
N ALA A 452 -13.06 -2.74 18.14
CA ALA A 452 -12.32 -3.03 16.93
C ALA A 452 -11.07 -3.90 17.17
N GLY A 453 -10.65 -4.16 18.40
CA GLY A 453 -9.37 -4.83 18.69
C GLY A 453 -8.19 -3.98 18.18
N ALA A 454 -8.20 -2.68 18.46
CA ALA A 454 -7.18 -1.72 18.05
C ALA A 454 -6.58 -0.99 19.27
N THR A 455 -5.32 -0.60 19.18
CA THR A 455 -4.64 0.21 20.20
C THR A 455 -4.84 1.71 19.93
N PRO A 456 -4.68 2.60 20.92
CA PRO A 456 -4.74 4.06 20.72
C PRO A 456 -3.45 4.63 20.11
N LEU A 457 -2.68 3.83 19.37
CA LEU A 457 -1.37 4.18 18.82
C LEU A 457 -1.40 5.50 18.06
N PHE A 458 -2.30 5.65 17.08
CA PHE A 458 -2.38 6.86 16.26
C PHE A 458 -2.66 8.12 17.10
N VAL A 459 -3.71 8.09 17.93
CA VAL A 459 -4.10 9.27 18.73
C VAL A 459 -3.03 9.64 19.75
N ARG A 460 -2.39 8.65 20.39
CA ARG A 460 -1.30 8.87 21.35
C ARG A 460 -0.12 9.55 20.67
N THR A 461 0.26 9.07 19.49
CA THR A 461 1.39 9.61 18.72
C THR A 461 1.07 10.99 18.17
N MET A 462 -0.14 11.23 17.67
CA MET A 462 -0.57 12.56 17.22
C MET A 462 -0.54 13.59 18.34
N LEU A 463 -1.04 13.25 19.54
CA LEU A 463 -1.02 14.17 20.69
C LEU A 463 0.40 14.44 21.20
N ALA A 464 1.32 13.48 21.04
CA ALA A 464 2.73 13.67 21.37
C ALA A 464 3.46 14.65 20.44
N LEU A 465 2.90 14.97 19.26
CA LEU A 465 3.49 15.98 18.37
C LEU A 465 3.46 17.39 18.95
N GLU A 466 2.64 17.66 19.97
CA GLU A 466 2.63 18.96 20.63
C GLU A 466 3.88 19.24 21.47
N GLU A 467 4.64 18.19 21.81
CA GLU A 467 5.98 18.28 22.40
C GLU A 467 7.05 18.72 21.38
N GLY A 468 6.66 18.88 20.11
CA GLY A 468 7.50 19.43 19.06
C GLY A 468 7.84 20.89 19.31
N SER A 469 8.97 21.32 18.73
CA SER A 469 9.46 22.70 18.82
C SER A 469 8.67 23.64 17.89
N GLU A 470 9.27 24.78 17.50
CA GLU A 470 8.63 25.71 16.57
C GLU A 470 8.36 25.10 15.18
N SER A 471 7.35 25.61 14.45
CA SER A 471 7.03 25.12 13.10
C SER A 471 8.08 25.56 12.09
N VAL A 472 8.20 24.81 10.99
CA VAL A 472 9.02 25.22 9.83
C VAL A 472 8.68 26.63 9.36
N THR A 473 7.40 27.00 9.39
CA THR A 473 6.94 28.34 8.96
C THR A 473 7.43 29.44 9.91
N SER A 474 7.34 29.20 11.22
CA SER A 474 7.82 30.13 12.25
C SER A 474 9.33 30.30 12.16
N PHE A 475 10.06 29.19 12.06
CA PHE A 475 11.51 29.18 11.94
C PHE A 475 11.96 29.94 10.69
N ARG A 476 11.36 29.63 9.53
CA ARG A 476 11.69 30.29 8.26
C ARG A 476 11.41 31.79 8.29
N LYS A 477 10.32 32.21 8.95
CA LYS A 477 10.00 33.63 9.14
C LYS A 477 11.03 34.33 10.03
N LYS A 478 11.57 33.64 11.03
CA LYS A 478 12.57 34.17 11.97
C LYS A 478 13.98 34.20 11.40
N THR A 479 14.40 33.15 10.69
CA THR A 479 15.80 32.93 10.31
C THR A 479 16.06 33.08 8.81
N GLY A 480 15.03 33.00 7.96
CA GLY A 480 15.18 32.95 6.50
C GLY A 480 15.80 31.67 5.94
N LYS A 481 16.16 30.71 6.81
CA LYS A 481 16.90 29.49 6.45
C LYS A 481 16.02 28.40 5.82
N LYS A 482 16.67 27.40 5.21
CA LYS A 482 15.99 26.28 4.50
C LYS A 482 15.53 25.20 5.48
N ILE A 483 14.76 24.24 4.97
CA ILE A 483 14.20 23.13 5.76
C ILE A 483 15.27 22.17 6.31
N GLU A 484 16.39 22.04 5.61
CA GLU A 484 17.54 21.23 6.06
C GLU A 484 18.16 21.82 7.33
N ASP A 485 18.38 23.14 7.33
CA ASP A 485 18.84 23.87 8.51
C ASP A 485 17.87 23.75 9.68
N TYR A 486 16.56 23.78 9.42
CA TYR A 486 15.53 23.57 10.44
C TYR A 486 15.67 22.20 11.10
N ARG A 487 15.81 21.13 10.31
CA ARG A 487 15.95 19.76 10.83
C ARG A 487 17.23 19.57 11.64
N ALA A 488 18.31 20.26 11.27
CA ALA A 488 19.59 20.15 11.97
C ALA A 488 19.68 21.02 13.23
N SER A 489 19.03 22.19 13.24
CA SER A 489 19.16 23.19 14.31
C SER A 489 18.06 23.15 15.37
N VAL A 490 16.91 22.55 15.06
CA VAL A 490 15.77 22.48 15.98
C VAL A 490 15.79 21.14 16.70
N ALA A 491 15.66 21.16 18.03
CA ALA A 491 15.76 19.97 18.87
C ALA A 491 14.67 18.91 18.58
N ARG A 492 13.42 19.36 18.36
CA ARG A 492 12.28 18.50 18.04
C ARG A 492 11.57 19.01 16.78
N PRO A 493 12.14 18.79 15.59
CA PRO A 493 11.60 19.34 14.35
C PRO A 493 10.27 18.67 14.00
N LEU A 494 9.30 19.49 13.62
CA LEU A 494 7.98 19.06 13.15
C LEU A 494 7.93 18.95 11.62
N PRO A 495 7.12 18.05 11.06
CA PRO A 495 6.80 18.06 9.64
C PRO A 495 6.22 19.41 9.20
N GLU A 496 6.46 19.84 7.96
CA GLU A 496 5.87 21.07 7.41
C GLU A 496 4.34 20.96 7.32
N ARG A 497 3.86 19.77 6.97
CA ARG A 497 2.44 19.47 6.73
C ARG A 497 2.07 18.14 7.36
N LEU A 498 0.79 18.03 7.72
CA LEU A 498 0.16 16.77 8.09
C LEU A 498 0.24 15.79 6.92
N PHE A 499 0.18 14.49 7.23
CA PHE A 499 0.18 13.43 6.22
C PHE A 499 -0.91 13.63 5.15
N ALA A 500 -0.64 13.15 3.94
CA ALA A 500 -1.53 13.27 2.79
C ALA A 500 -2.34 11.98 2.54
N LEU A 501 -3.35 12.07 1.67
CA LEU A 501 -4.16 10.93 1.22
C LEU A 501 -3.30 9.79 0.65
N THR A 502 -2.16 10.12 0.03
CA THR A 502 -1.20 9.13 -0.47
C THR A 502 -0.56 8.32 0.66
N HIS A 503 -0.23 8.94 1.80
CA HIS A 503 0.35 8.22 2.94
C HIS A 503 -0.65 7.23 3.53
N ILE A 504 -1.90 7.66 3.69
CA ILE A 504 -3.00 6.82 4.19
C ILE A 504 -3.23 5.64 3.24
N LYS A 505 -3.34 5.91 1.95
CA LYS A 505 -3.57 4.88 0.92
C LYS A 505 -2.41 3.86 0.88
N THR A 506 -1.15 4.32 0.91
CA THR A 506 0.01 3.42 0.95
C THR A 506 -0.01 2.57 2.22
N THR A 507 -0.33 3.16 3.38
CA THR A 507 -0.47 2.41 4.63
C THR A 507 -1.60 1.39 4.58
N ALA A 508 -2.72 1.69 3.94
CA ALA A 508 -3.81 0.73 3.74
C ALA A 508 -3.34 -0.51 2.96
N VAL A 509 -2.64 -0.29 1.84
CA VAL A 509 -2.06 -1.38 1.04
C VAL A 509 -1.03 -2.19 1.86
N HIS A 510 -0.11 -1.52 2.56
CA HIS A 510 0.89 -2.21 3.39
C HIS A 510 0.26 -3.00 4.55
N ALA A 511 -0.85 -2.50 5.12
CA ALA A 511 -1.54 -3.16 6.24
C ALA A 511 -2.23 -4.47 5.84
N GLU A 512 -2.51 -4.68 4.55
CA GLU A 512 -3.19 -5.85 3.98
C GLU A 512 -2.24 -6.78 3.21
N SER A 513 -0.92 -6.65 3.44
CA SER A 513 0.10 -7.46 2.75
C SER A 513 -0.06 -8.97 3.02
N ASP A 514 -0.74 -9.35 4.09
CA ASP A 514 -1.04 -10.74 4.44
C ASP A 514 -2.10 -11.38 3.54
N ALA A 515 -3.02 -10.57 3.04
CA ALA A 515 -4.07 -10.97 2.11
C ALA A 515 -3.57 -11.10 0.66
N TYR A 516 -2.40 -10.54 0.33
CA TYR A 516 -1.87 -10.57 -1.04
C TYR A 516 -1.63 -11.99 -1.57
N ARG A 517 -2.05 -12.23 -2.82
CA ARG A 517 -1.71 -13.42 -3.61
C ARG A 517 -1.37 -13.02 -5.05
N GLU A 518 -0.29 -13.58 -5.58
CA GLU A 518 0.20 -13.25 -6.94
C GLU A 518 -0.78 -13.64 -8.05
N SER A 519 -1.61 -14.66 -7.80
CA SER A 519 -2.57 -15.20 -8.77
C SER A 519 -4.02 -14.81 -8.49
N ASP A 520 -4.27 -13.81 -7.62
CA ASP A 520 -5.64 -13.35 -7.39
C ASP A 520 -6.24 -12.77 -8.67
N LEU A 521 -7.36 -13.36 -9.08
CA LEU A 521 -8.13 -12.89 -10.24
C LEU A 521 -8.73 -11.50 -10.00
N ILE A 522 -8.99 -11.16 -8.73
CA ILE A 522 -9.61 -9.91 -8.32
C ILE A 522 -8.66 -9.16 -7.37
N ASN A 523 -8.10 -8.05 -7.83
CA ASN A 523 -7.39 -7.11 -6.97
C ASN A 523 -8.32 -5.96 -6.59
N HIS A 524 -8.61 -5.86 -5.28
CA HIS A 524 -9.49 -4.83 -4.72
C HIS A 524 -8.78 -3.49 -4.48
N HIS A 525 -7.49 -3.37 -4.70
CA HIS A 525 -6.80 -2.10 -4.59
C HIS A 525 -6.87 -1.30 -5.88
N SER A 526 -6.51 -0.03 -5.81
CA SER A 526 -6.46 0.86 -6.98
C SER A 526 -5.37 0.52 -8.01
N HIS A 527 -4.75 -0.66 -7.98
CA HIS A 527 -3.64 -1.06 -8.86
C HIS A 527 -3.75 -2.54 -9.26
N SER A 528 -2.82 -3.04 -10.09
CA SER A 528 -2.79 -4.48 -10.44
C SER A 528 -1.94 -5.27 -9.45
N ALA A 529 -2.16 -6.59 -9.36
CA ALA A 529 -1.35 -7.48 -8.51
C ALA A 529 0.14 -7.38 -8.84
N LEU A 530 0.49 -7.26 -10.13
CA LEU A 530 1.87 -7.01 -10.55
C LEU A 530 2.44 -5.73 -9.94
N THR A 531 1.69 -4.62 -9.99
CA THR A 531 2.13 -3.36 -9.36
C THR A 531 2.26 -3.50 -7.85
N GLU A 532 1.40 -4.29 -7.23
CA GLU A 532 1.44 -4.54 -5.78
C GLU A 532 2.72 -5.25 -5.39
N LYS A 533 3.03 -6.35 -6.09
CA LYS A 533 4.27 -7.11 -5.96
C LYS A 533 5.50 -6.23 -6.12
N THR A 534 5.55 -5.44 -7.18
CA THR A 534 6.77 -4.70 -7.55
C THR A 534 6.95 -3.40 -6.77
N SER A 535 5.87 -2.80 -6.24
CA SER A 535 5.95 -1.44 -5.67
C SER A 535 5.51 -1.33 -4.21
N TYR A 536 4.80 -2.31 -3.67
CA TYR A 536 4.29 -2.29 -2.29
C TYR A 536 4.82 -3.47 -1.44
N MET A 537 5.24 -4.58 -2.07
CA MET A 537 5.88 -5.71 -1.39
C MET A 537 7.41 -5.60 -1.44
N THR A 538 7.93 -4.50 -0.87
CA THR A 538 9.37 -4.18 -0.84
C THR A 538 9.87 -4.07 0.60
N ASP A 539 11.19 -3.91 0.78
CA ASP A 539 11.81 -3.73 2.11
C ASP A 539 11.33 -2.49 2.88
N SER A 540 10.71 -1.55 2.16
CA SER A 540 10.05 -0.38 2.74
C SER A 540 8.78 -0.74 3.52
N ASN A 541 8.16 -1.88 3.21
CA ASN A 541 6.99 -2.41 3.89
C ASN A 541 7.43 -3.40 4.99
N LYS A 542 7.56 -2.87 6.21
CA LYS A 542 7.97 -3.68 7.37
C LYS A 542 6.98 -4.80 7.72
N GLU A 543 5.69 -4.66 7.40
CA GLU A 543 4.73 -5.76 7.62
C GLU A 543 5.08 -6.96 6.73
N TRP A 544 5.35 -6.71 5.44
CA TRP A 544 5.78 -7.71 4.47
C TRP A 544 7.10 -8.39 4.86
N VAL A 545 8.10 -7.60 5.26
CA VAL A 545 9.40 -8.13 5.72
C VAL A 545 9.22 -9.01 6.95
N ASN A 546 8.44 -8.56 7.93
CA ASN A 546 8.17 -9.32 9.15
C ASN A 546 7.42 -10.62 8.87
N GLN A 547 6.46 -10.60 7.95
CA GLN A 547 5.71 -11.78 7.54
C GLN A 547 6.62 -12.78 6.84
N SER A 548 7.42 -12.33 5.88
CA SER A 548 8.40 -13.16 5.18
C SER A 548 9.35 -13.83 6.18
N GLY A 549 9.90 -13.05 7.12
CA GLY A 549 10.77 -13.59 8.17
C GLY A 549 10.07 -14.56 9.13
N ARG A 550 8.76 -14.42 9.40
CA ARG A 550 8.00 -15.40 10.20
C ARG A 550 7.83 -16.72 9.45
N ILE A 551 7.48 -16.65 8.17
CA ILE A 551 7.34 -17.84 7.31
C ILE A 551 8.68 -18.57 7.19
N THR A 552 9.77 -17.85 6.94
CA THR A 552 11.11 -18.45 6.88
C THR A 552 11.47 -19.15 8.19
N ARG A 553 11.20 -18.55 9.36
CA ARG A 553 11.46 -19.22 10.65
C ARG A 553 10.61 -20.46 10.85
N LEU A 554 9.34 -20.44 10.45
CA LEU A 554 8.45 -21.60 10.53
C LEU A 554 8.97 -22.74 9.63
N VAL A 555 9.32 -22.43 8.38
CA VAL A 555 9.88 -23.43 7.46
C VAL A 555 11.20 -23.99 7.96
N LEU A 556 12.12 -23.15 8.45
CA LEU A 556 13.38 -23.62 9.01
C LEU A 556 13.17 -24.47 10.27
N HIS A 557 12.21 -24.11 11.11
CA HIS A 557 11.83 -24.90 12.27
C HIS A 557 11.28 -26.28 11.85
N ASP A 558 10.39 -26.34 10.86
CA ASP A 558 9.86 -27.60 10.34
C ASP A 558 10.95 -28.44 9.66
N LEU A 559 11.84 -27.82 8.89
CA LEU A 559 12.99 -28.51 8.33
C LEU A 559 13.85 -29.14 9.43
N GLN A 560 14.18 -28.38 10.48
CA GLN A 560 15.01 -28.83 11.59
C GLN A 560 14.35 -29.94 12.42
N HIS A 561 13.05 -29.83 12.69
CA HIS A 561 12.36 -30.67 13.67
C HIS A 561 11.51 -31.79 13.05
N VAL A 562 11.22 -31.74 11.76
CA VAL A 562 10.39 -32.74 11.07
C VAL A 562 11.16 -33.41 9.92
N VAL A 563 11.78 -32.64 9.04
CA VAL A 563 12.39 -33.18 7.81
C VAL A 563 13.77 -33.80 8.07
N PHE A 564 14.60 -33.14 8.87
CA PHE A 564 15.97 -33.57 9.18
C PHE A 564 16.11 -34.24 10.55
N GLN A 565 15.00 -34.59 11.22
CA GLN A 565 15.07 -35.43 12.40
C GLN A 565 15.14 -36.91 12.01
N PRO A 566 16.08 -37.69 12.59
CA PRO A 566 16.15 -39.11 12.34
C PRO A 566 14.88 -39.81 12.83
N SER A 567 14.32 -40.70 12.01
CA SER A 567 13.06 -41.38 12.36
C SER A 567 13.34 -42.55 13.29
N VAL A 568 13.17 -42.32 14.59
CA VAL A 568 13.29 -43.38 15.63
C VAL A 568 12.34 -44.55 15.34
N GLU A 569 11.16 -44.28 14.81
CA GLU A 569 10.21 -45.32 14.39
C GLU A 569 10.74 -46.16 13.24
N ALA A 570 11.31 -45.53 12.19
CA ALA A 570 11.89 -46.25 11.07
C ALA A 570 13.09 -47.11 11.52
N ILE A 571 13.96 -46.58 12.38
CA ILE A 571 15.08 -47.32 12.98
C ILE A 571 14.54 -48.50 13.80
N SER A 572 13.52 -48.28 14.64
CA SER A 572 12.93 -49.33 15.47
C SER A 572 12.30 -50.43 14.63
N ASN A 573 11.57 -50.08 13.57
CA ASN A 573 10.96 -51.04 12.65
C ASN A 573 12.03 -51.85 11.93
N ALA A 574 13.08 -51.22 11.39
CA ALA A 574 14.18 -51.92 10.72
C ALA A 574 14.91 -52.90 11.66
N VAL A 575 15.14 -52.49 12.92
CA VAL A 575 15.71 -53.37 13.95
C VAL A 575 14.78 -54.54 14.27
N ASN A 576 13.47 -54.30 14.39
CA ASN A 576 12.50 -55.34 14.70
C ASN A 576 12.37 -56.34 13.54
N ASP A 577 12.36 -55.87 12.30
CA ASP A 577 12.32 -56.72 11.11
C ASP A 577 13.56 -57.64 11.07
N LEU A 578 14.77 -57.07 11.23
CA LEU A 578 16.00 -57.86 11.34
C LEU A 578 15.92 -58.86 12.50
N HIS A 579 15.41 -58.44 13.65
CA HIS A 579 15.28 -59.31 14.82
C HIS A 579 14.32 -60.49 14.60
N LEU A 580 13.18 -60.26 13.95
CA LEU A 580 12.19 -61.29 13.61
C LEU A 580 12.72 -62.28 12.57
N GLN A 581 13.50 -61.80 11.60
CA GLN A 581 14.13 -62.63 10.59
C GLN A 581 15.34 -63.42 11.14
N THR A 582 15.88 -63.03 12.30
CA THR A 582 17.10 -63.64 12.86
C THR A 582 16.84 -64.94 13.60
N ARG A 583 17.40 -66.05 13.09
CA ARG A 583 17.47 -67.35 13.76
C ARG A 583 18.90 -67.65 14.20
N ILE A 584 19.06 -68.00 15.47
CA ILE A 584 20.36 -68.40 16.04
C ILE A 584 20.43 -69.93 16.01
N LEU A 585 21.46 -70.47 15.36
CA LEU A 585 21.70 -71.92 15.31
C LEU A 585 22.87 -72.30 16.21
N GLU A 586 22.70 -73.37 16.98
CA GLU A 586 23.79 -74.00 17.71
C GLU A 586 24.70 -74.72 16.70
N ALA A 587 26.01 -74.48 16.80
CA ALA A 587 26.99 -75.18 15.95
C ALA A 587 27.04 -76.66 16.34
N THR A 588 26.29 -77.51 15.65
CA THR A 588 26.47 -78.96 15.70
C THR A 588 27.81 -79.30 15.04
N GLN A 589 28.68 -79.99 15.79
CA GLN A 589 30.01 -80.44 15.37
C GLN A 589 29.94 -81.54 14.28
N THR A 590 29.46 -81.19 13.10
CA THR A 590 29.56 -82.06 11.91
C THR A 590 30.35 -81.36 10.83
N ASP A 591 31.36 -82.07 10.34
CA ASP A 591 32.44 -81.69 9.44
C ASP A 591 31.99 -80.91 8.18
N ASP A 592 31.95 -79.58 8.29
CA ASP A 592 32.23 -78.68 7.16
C ASP A 592 32.92 -77.44 7.74
N VAL A 593 34.23 -77.56 7.96
CA VAL A 593 35.10 -76.41 8.21
C VAL A 593 35.25 -75.63 6.91
N VAL A 594 34.20 -74.90 6.54
CA VAL A 594 34.34 -73.74 5.66
C VAL A 594 34.83 -72.61 6.55
N THR A 595 36.09 -72.26 6.36
CA THR A 595 36.71 -71.08 6.96
C THR A 595 35.99 -69.84 6.44
N HIS A 596 34.93 -69.41 7.13
CA HIS A 596 34.31 -68.12 6.89
C HIS A 596 35.32 -67.04 7.28
N SER A 597 35.97 -66.48 6.28
CA SER A 597 36.81 -65.29 6.41
C SER A 597 36.01 -64.20 7.13
N LEU A 598 36.66 -63.46 8.05
CA LEU A 598 36.08 -62.30 8.76
C LEU A 598 35.53 -61.19 7.82
N SER A 599 35.77 -61.32 6.51
CA SER A 599 35.30 -60.44 5.44
C SER A 599 34.09 -60.97 4.64
N GLY A 600 33.63 -62.20 4.91
CA GLY A 600 32.48 -62.81 4.24
C GLY A 600 31.21 -62.63 5.07
N SER A 601 30.17 -62.07 4.45
CA SER A 601 28.81 -61.87 5.00
C SER A 601 28.46 -62.90 6.09
N VAL A 602 28.45 -62.46 7.36
CA VAL A 602 28.04 -63.23 8.55
C VAL A 602 26.59 -63.75 8.43
N THR A 603 25.87 -63.26 7.42
CA THR A 603 24.50 -63.62 7.08
C THR A 603 24.46 -64.40 5.77
N GLU A 604 24.08 -65.68 5.82
CA GLU A 604 23.61 -66.39 4.63
C GLU A 604 22.11 -66.09 4.47
N ALA A 605 21.76 -65.30 3.46
CA ALA A 605 20.37 -65.10 3.08
C ALA A 605 19.90 -66.37 2.35
N ASN A 606 19.22 -67.26 3.06
CA ASN A 606 18.51 -68.37 2.42
C ASN A 606 17.33 -67.85 1.61
N SER A 607 16.87 -68.62 0.63
CA SER A 607 15.78 -68.28 -0.31
C SER A 607 14.40 -68.02 0.34
N GLU A 608 14.32 -68.09 1.66
CA GLU A 608 13.18 -67.67 2.49
C GLU A 608 13.72 -66.65 3.48
N ASP A 609 13.29 -65.37 3.38
CA ASP A 609 13.64 -64.16 4.18
C ASP A 609 14.07 -64.35 5.67
N THR A 610 15.12 -65.13 5.93
CA THR A 610 15.61 -65.48 7.26
C THR A 610 17.12 -65.30 7.32
N VAL A 611 17.55 -64.56 8.33
CA VAL A 611 18.95 -64.28 8.63
C VAL A 611 19.43 -65.34 9.62
N VAL A 612 20.36 -66.18 9.21
CA VAL A 612 20.94 -67.22 10.07
C VAL A 612 22.21 -66.69 10.72
N VAL A 613 22.28 -66.75 12.05
CA VAL A 613 23.46 -66.36 12.84
C VAL A 613 23.96 -67.56 13.63
N SER A 614 25.23 -67.92 13.47
CA SER A 614 25.85 -69.03 14.20
C SER A 614 26.22 -68.64 15.63
N ASP A 615 25.81 -69.42 16.63
CA ASP A 615 26.17 -69.21 18.05
C ASP A 615 27.59 -69.72 18.34
N THR A 616 28.58 -69.02 17.81
CA THR A 616 30.01 -69.32 18.00
C THR A 616 30.73 -68.17 18.69
N THR A 617 31.87 -68.47 19.31
CA THR A 617 32.73 -67.47 19.94
C THR A 617 33.21 -66.43 18.92
N ASP A 618 33.51 -66.83 17.69
CA ASP A 618 34.03 -65.94 16.66
C ASP A 618 32.98 -64.95 16.15
N THR A 619 31.74 -65.41 15.90
CA THR A 619 30.62 -64.53 15.51
C THR A 619 30.30 -63.52 16.63
N ALA A 620 30.27 -63.97 17.89
CA ALA A 620 30.05 -63.10 19.03
C ALA A 620 31.21 -62.10 19.22
N LEU A 621 32.45 -62.51 18.93
CA LEU A 621 33.64 -61.64 18.98
C LEU A 621 33.60 -60.58 17.89
N TYR A 622 33.15 -60.91 16.67
CA TYR A 622 32.91 -59.94 15.61
C TYR A 622 31.86 -58.89 16.00
N PHE A 623 30.73 -59.30 16.57
CA PHE A 623 29.70 -58.35 17.04
C PHE A 623 30.24 -57.42 18.14
N LEU A 624 30.99 -57.94 19.10
CA LEU A 624 31.64 -57.11 20.14
C LEU A 624 32.63 -56.10 19.54
N HIS A 625 33.41 -56.53 18.54
CA HIS A 625 34.35 -55.66 17.85
C HIS A 625 33.63 -54.56 17.05
N TYR A 626 32.58 -54.93 16.31
CA TYR A 626 31.76 -53.99 15.55
C TYR A 626 31.15 -52.91 16.45
N LEU A 627 30.59 -53.28 17.60
CA LEU A 627 30.01 -52.34 18.56
C LEU A 627 31.05 -51.37 19.13
N ALA A 628 32.23 -51.87 19.52
CA ALA A 628 33.30 -51.04 20.06
C ALA A 628 33.86 -50.06 19.01
N GLN A 629 34.08 -50.53 17.78
CA GLN A 629 34.51 -49.68 16.67
C GLN A 629 33.44 -48.62 16.33
N ALA A 630 32.16 -48.98 16.42
CA ALA A 630 31.06 -48.06 16.11
C ALA A 630 31.02 -46.91 17.13
N GLU A 631 31.19 -47.20 18.42
CA GLU A 631 31.22 -46.20 19.48
C GLU A 631 32.37 -45.20 19.31
N VAL A 632 33.58 -45.70 19.00
CA VAL A 632 34.76 -44.86 18.77
C VAL A 632 34.62 -43.99 17.51
N MET A 633 34.05 -44.55 16.44
CA MET A 633 34.00 -43.88 15.14
C MET A 633 32.74 -43.03 14.92
N LEU A 634 31.72 -43.17 15.77
CA LEU A 634 30.43 -42.47 15.65
C LEU A 634 30.57 -40.94 15.47
N PRO A 635 31.40 -40.19 16.24
CA PRO A 635 31.50 -38.74 16.05
C PRO A 635 32.08 -38.35 14.69
N LYS A 636 33.01 -39.16 14.15
CA LYS A 636 33.60 -38.94 12.83
C LYS A 636 32.62 -39.28 11.72
N LEU A 637 31.93 -40.42 11.85
CA LEU A 637 30.96 -40.89 10.87
C LEU A 637 29.72 -39.99 10.79
N LEU A 638 29.27 -39.40 11.90
CA LEU A 638 28.17 -38.41 11.88
C LEU A 638 28.54 -37.14 11.09
N HIS A 639 29.82 -36.78 11.05
CA HIS A 639 30.28 -35.61 10.30
C HIS A 639 30.39 -35.88 8.79
N VAL A 640 30.77 -37.09 8.41
CA VAL A 640 31.05 -37.44 7.00
C VAL A 640 29.85 -38.12 6.32
N ARG A 641 29.10 -38.96 7.04
CA ARG A 641 28.01 -39.81 6.50
C ARG A 641 26.84 -39.97 7.48
N PRO A 642 26.11 -38.90 7.82
CA PRO A 642 24.99 -38.96 8.77
C PRO A 642 23.88 -39.93 8.34
N ASP A 643 23.55 -40.00 7.05
CA ASP A 643 22.50 -40.89 6.52
C ASP A 643 22.83 -42.38 6.69
N TRP A 644 24.09 -42.77 6.46
CA TRP A 644 24.55 -44.15 6.68
C TRP A 644 24.56 -44.49 8.17
N VAL A 645 24.94 -43.53 9.02
CA VAL A 645 24.88 -43.72 10.47
C VAL A 645 23.45 -44.00 10.91
N GLU A 646 22.49 -43.20 10.46
CA GLU A 646 21.08 -43.36 10.82
C GLU A 646 20.50 -44.69 10.31
N ARG A 647 20.66 -44.97 9.01
CA ARG A 647 19.96 -46.08 8.34
C ARG A 647 20.66 -47.43 8.49
N THR A 648 21.95 -47.43 8.76
CA THR A 648 22.76 -48.65 8.75
C THR A 648 23.48 -48.85 10.08
N LEU A 649 24.31 -47.90 10.52
CA LEU A 649 25.13 -48.11 11.72
C LEU A 649 24.27 -48.34 12.97
N ILE A 650 23.31 -47.44 13.25
CA ILE A 650 22.46 -47.51 14.44
C ILE A 650 21.60 -48.79 14.41
N VAL A 651 21.02 -49.11 13.25
CA VAL A 651 20.22 -50.32 13.06
C VAL A 651 21.04 -51.58 13.35
N GLN A 652 22.26 -51.66 12.81
CA GLN A 652 23.16 -52.80 13.01
C GLN A 652 23.65 -52.90 14.46
N VAL A 653 24.03 -51.78 15.07
CA VAL A 653 24.46 -51.71 16.48
C VAL A 653 23.35 -52.23 17.40
N GLU A 654 22.12 -51.74 17.24
CA GLU A 654 21.00 -52.18 18.07
C GLU A 654 20.65 -53.66 17.82
N TRP A 655 20.62 -54.10 16.55
CA TRP A 655 20.36 -55.50 16.20
C TRP A 655 21.42 -56.45 16.75
N MET A 656 22.71 -56.16 16.57
CA MET A 656 23.82 -56.97 17.10
C MET A 656 23.80 -57.01 18.63
N THR A 657 23.49 -55.90 19.29
CA THR A 657 23.34 -55.85 20.76
C THR A 657 22.22 -56.78 21.24
N ARG A 658 21.05 -56.75 20.58
CA ARG A 658 19.93 -57.66 20.90
C ARG A 658 20.27 -59.12 20.62
N THR A 659 21.01 -59.39 19.54
CA THR A 659 21.39 -60.75 19.14
C THR A 659 22.45 -61.34 20.07
N LEU A 660 23.45 -60.55 20.49
CA LEU A 660 24.46 -60.95 21.48
C LEU A 660 23.85 -61.38 22.82
N ASN A 661 22.74 -60.77 23.23
CA ASN A 661 22.03 -61.16 24.46
C ASN A 661 21.33 -62.51 24.35
N ARG A 662 21.05 -62.98 23.12
CA ARG A 662 20.44 -64.30 22.83
C ARG A 662 21.49 -65.40 22.61
N MET A 663 22.75 -65.05 22.37
CA MET A 663 23.86 -66.00 22.11
C MET A 663 24.46 -66.54 23.41
N ARG A 664 24.68 -67.85 23.48
CA ARG A 664 25.36 -68.50 24.61
C ARG A 664 26.87 -68.24 24.59
N ALA A 665 27.47 -68.12 23.40
CA ALA A 665 28.91 -67.87 23.25
C ALA A 665 29.35 -66.46 23.70
N SER A 666 28.41 -65.55 23.91
CA SER A 666 28.64 -64.14 24.28
C SER A 666 29.56 -63.95 25.49
N ALA A 667 29.37 -64.74 26.56
CA ALA A 667 30.20 -64.64 27.76
C ALA A 667 31.65 -65.10 27.54
N ALA A 668 31.86 -66.11 26.71
CA ALA A 668 33.19 -66.58 26.34
C ALA A 668 33.89 -65.57 25.41
N ALA A 669 33.18 -65.08 24.40
CA ALA A 669 33.69 -64.08 23.46
C ALA A 669 34.11 -62.78 24.14
N LYS A 670 33.38 -62.32 25.18
CA LYS A 670 33.78 -61.13 25.97
C LYS A 670 35.14 -61.28 26.64
N LYS A 671 35.46 -62.48 27.14
CA LYS A 671 36.78 -62.74 27.76
C LYS A 671 37.88 -62.70 26.71
N VAL A 672 37.66 -63.37 25.58
CA VAL A 672 38.62 -63.40 24.47
C VAL A 672 38.83 -61.98 23.90
N TYR A 673 37.75 -61.23 23.68
CA TYR A 673 37.82 -59.86 23.15
C TYR A 673 38.67 -58.94 24.03
N ALA A 674 38.60 -59.08 25.36
CA ALA A 674 39.44 -58.29 26.27
C ALA A 674 40.96 -58.54 26.10
N GLU A 675 41.34 -59.72 25.58
CA GLU A 675 42.74 -60.10 25.36
C GLU A 675 43.23 -59.72 23.94
N VAL A 676 42.33 -59.66 22.95
CA VAL A 676 42.69 -59.48 21.53
C VAL A 676 42.18 -58.19 20.88
N ALA A 677 41.45 -57.33 21.60
CA ALA A 677 40.81 -56.12 21.05
C ALA A 677 41.77 -55.23 20.25
N ASP A 678 42.99 -55.02 20.75
CA ASP A 678 44.01 -54.15 20.12
C ASP A 678 44.62 -54.75 18.84
N GLN A 679 44.39 -56.04 18.57
CA GLN A 679 44.95 -56.76 17.43
C GLN A 679 43.94 -56.90 16.28
N LEU A 680 42.69 -56.51 16.49
CA LEU A 680 41.63 -56.62 15.49
C LEU A 680 41.63 -55.41 14.53
N PRO A 681 41.33 -55.63 13.24
CA PRO A 681 41.44 -54.60 12.21
C PRO A 681 40.34 -53.53 12.33
N PRO A 682 40.62 -52.26 12.00
CA PRO A 682 39.61 -51.21 11.99
C PRO A 682 38.53 -51.47 10.94
N LEU A 683 37.26 -51.30 11.31
CA LEU A 683 36.12 -51.65 10.45
C LEU A 683 35.58 -50.49 9.61
N PHE A 684 35.67 -49.24 10.11
CA PHE A 684 34.98 -48.09 9.51
C PHE A 684 35.89 -47.05 8.87
N GLU A 685 37.22 -47.24 8.87
CA GLU A 685 38.16 -46.24 8.35
C GLU A 685 37.93 -45.93 6.87
N HIS A 686 37.64 -46.94 6.05
CA HIS A 686 37.34 -46.79 4.63
C HIS A 686 36.10 -45.91 4.34
N LEU A 687 35.16 -45.82 5.29
CA LEU A 687 33.97 -44.97 5.15
C LEU A 687 34.27 -43.48 5.37
N LEU A 688 35.45 -43.14 5.88
CA LEU A 688 35.90 -41.76 6.07
C LEU A 688 36.62 -41.20 4.84
N GLU A 689 37.02 -42.06 3.89
CA GLU A 689 37.85 -41.67 2.73
C GLU A 689 37.04 -41.03 1.59
N THR A 690 35.71 -41.09 1.64
CA THR A 690 34.81 -40.57 0.61
C THR A 690 33.60 -39.86 1.23
N THR A 691 33.39 -38.60 0.86
CA THR A 691 32.19 -37.80 1.17
C THR A 691 31.11 -38.04 0.12
N GLU A 692 29.88 -38.32 0.54
CA GLU A 692 28.70 -38.29 -0.35
C GLU A 692 28.24 -36.87 -0.65
#